data_AF-A0A818IMP3-F1
#
_entry.id   AF-A0A818IMP3-F1
#
_cell.length_a   1.000
_cell.length_b   1.000
_cell.length_c   1.000
_cell.angle_alpha   90.00
_cell.angle_beta   90.00
_cell.angle_gamma   90.00
#
_symmetry.space_group_name_H-M   'P 1'
#
loop_
_entity.id
_entity.type
_entity.pdbx_description
1 polymer ?
#
loop_
_entity_poly.entity_id
_entity_poly.type
_entity_poly.pdbx_seq_one_letter_code
_entity_poly.pdbx_strand_id
1 'polypeptide(L)'
;MLSIVSNFRFYIAFPEVNTSQTPIINNPMNPTFEFWPPTEVWCPWRTDSCTQMISRPGQMTIVMDQAVQLAFELHLSISNDPTNTSYAIRLAVTTQQVQISKIVDGLTIGINQTTEHDYVLHEEKNPPLLVVEPDKAGLDVFLNNSAILLTRLKEPCRLLYYDILGWKFQDDAFPYFFEAIEQSIRNESGWCYKKLKEKLTRFNISNPHAIYLRITVGMNRGTPTGVPYVLEIWPPGHYSPIHTHNDTYGIIRVLYGEINVKLYRTLSSERKNPFHEMTLYKDQATWLSPGLNQIHKLENQSLNQTCITIQAYEYRNVEVHHYEHLDYVNDDGQIIDNFEPLIFLDSSQSQEKTWIAKADLHNDSSPLSVGTLTFTQANVVGSPVRVTGTLTNLEPNTRYHGFHVHMFALPDGIWDCSQAGAHWNPYASTISPVTRVLWPFDLNTNDLNNIYKSDPVNSPSYVPSPVSQTAIHLRSSLQQSVTIIQPFLNFARISFTVKCWIYPTSLSVYDNTILSQCQNQPTRICLQLGLRNATLFMGLFEDYLKGKTVLKANNWYHVAYVFDAASLQQAVYLNGKQDAMRKASNSYQGTEGILTIGTSKSSRIHQTYFDGYIDQLSFVSLVKSVDEIWRDATTIKRNQDFLSHFVGIYDVSPPSGIHIWKRTETSIYDFRPPNKLWCPWRADCTQVLDQNGQMTIEMDQMEPLPFELRASISNNPTNDTYVVHLYLDHHRAQISKTVNGQKMIINQTNDYDCVLYNEKVRGNYWLSIDYSNLFVKYGQGEVRDRCTVLRSDIPSNESNHVRQIQFVHISLNNSRDIAKLKQFEYKVKLKLGRNPVVYDPPLIVVSPKNYDLNDYRDKATIPVTRLDPPCQALYHDVIHWRFQDDEFPHLFEAIEQSVRNESGWCRKRLIEKANRFGKSNILATYLRITVGLNRGTSPGVPFVVEIWPPGHYSPIHAHANTYGIIRVLNGAINVKLYQTLYVKRQKPFYQINIATGQVTWLSPGLNQIHKLENITPNQTCITIQAYEYRSDEVSNYEFFDYINNDGNEIRRFDPVSDIDYFQFKKIMMDEWNNKL
;
A
#
# COMPACT_ATOMS: atom_id res chain seq x y z
N MET A 1 23.27 23.88 -38.70
CA MET A 1 23.01 22.51 -39.19
C MET A 1 23.54 21.55 -38.15
N LEU A 2 22.61 21.00 -37.37
CA LEU A 2 22.59 19.72 -36.64
C LEU A 2 21.19 19.72 -35.99
N SER A 3 20.48 18.59 -36.09
CA SER A 3 19.04 18.41 -35.83
C SER A 3 18.65 18.78 -34.41
N ILE A 4 17.61 19.61 -34.25
CA ILE A 4 17.09 20.03 -32.94
C ILE A 4 16.33 18.86 -32.30
N VAL A 5 16.88 18.40 -31.19
CA VAL A 5 16.48 17.27 -30.33
C VAL A 5 15.28 17.68 -29.48
N SER A 6 14.20 16.92 -29.49
CA SER A 6 12.90 17.32 -28.93
C SER A 6 12.57 16.80 -27.52
N ASN A 7 13.49 16.20 -26.77
CA ASN A 7 13.16 15.59 -25.47
C ASN A 7 14.23 15.85 -24.40
N PHE A 8 14.18 16.99 -23.72
CA PHE A 8 14.95 17.25 -22.50
C PHE A 8 14.06 17.87 -21.42
N ARG A 9 14.09 17.33 -20.20
CA ARG A 9 13.38 17.84 -19.02
C ARG A 9 14.38 18.48 -18.05
N PHE A 10 14.07 19.70 -17.62
CA PHE A 10 14.84 20.46 -16.63
C PHE A 10 13.97 20.65 -15.39
N TYR A 11 14.54 20.43 -14.22
CA TYR A 11 13.93 20.62 -12.90
C TYR A 11 14.72 21.70 -12.17
N ILE A 12 14.07 22.66 -11.50
CA ILE A 12 14.76 23.73 -10.76
C ILE A 12 14.40 23.62 -9.28
N ALA A 13 15.41 23.55 -8.41
CA ALA A 13 15.27 23.48 -6.96
C ALA A 13 15.90 24.73 -6.30
N PHE A 14 15.31 25.17 -5.18
CA PHE A 14 15.81 26.28 -4.36
C PHE A 14 15.96 25.78 -2.91
N PRO A 15 17.11 26.00 -2.24
CA PRO A 15 17.19 25.76 -0.81
C PRO A 15 16.32 26.77 -0.05
N GLU A 16 15.63 26.33 1.01
CA GLU A 16 14.87 27.22 1.88
C GLU A 16 15.80 28.27 2.52
N VAL A 17 15.61 29.54 2.18
CA VAL A 17 16.21 30.64 2.92
C VAL A 17 15.27 30.97 4.07
N ASN A 18 15.66 30.60 5.28
CA ASN A 18 14.97 31.01 6.50
C ASN A 18 15.08 32.54 6.64
N THR A 19 13.99 33.26 6.37
CA THR A 19 13.96 34.72 6.50
C THR A 19 13.72 35.12 7.96
N SER A 20 14.80 35.19 8.73
CA SER A 20 14.92 36.16 9.83
C SER A 20 16.40 36.54 10.04
N GLN A 21 16.82 37.58 9.30
CA GLN A 21 17.94 38.53 9.44
C GLN A 21 19.24 38.12 10.20
N THR A 22 20.38 38.33 9.52
CA THR A 22 21.81 38.19 9.92
C THR A 22 22.28 39.26 10.95
N PRO A 23 23.42 39.10 11.70
CA PRO A 23 24.71 38.54 11.23
C PRO A 23 25.50 37.55 12.14
N ILE A 24 26.16 36.60 11.46
CA ILE A 24 27.48 35.96 11.73
C ILE A 24 27.70 35.34 13.13
N ILE A 25 27.71 33.99 13.22
CA ILE A 25 28.86 33.07 13.39
C ILE A 25 28.29 31.63 13.54
N ASN A 26 28.64 30.75 12.59
CA ASN A 26 28.67 29.28 12.60
C ASN A 26 27.52 28.49 13.27
N ASN A 27 26.58 27.99 12.46
CA ASN A 27 25.97 26.68 12.69
C ASN A 27 25.47 26.07 11.36
N PRO A 28 25.95 24.90 10.89
CA PRO A 28 25.46 24.27 9.68
C PRO A 28 24.17 23.50 10.00
N MET A 29 23.00 24.06 9.66
CA MET A 29 21.76 23.29 9.55
C MET A 29 21.62 22.78 8.12
N ASN A 30 21.52 21.45 7.96
CA ASN A 30 21.27 20.81 6.67
C ASN A 30 19.86 21.14 6.18
N PRO A 31 19.70 21.75 5.00
CA PRO A 31 18.38 21.87 4.39
C PRO A 31 17.92 20.47 3.96
N THR A 32 16.67 20.16 4.30
CA THR A 32 15.96 19.04 3.69
C THR A 32 15.65 19.45 2.25
N PHE A 33 16.25 18.77 1.27
CA PHE A 33 15.87 18.97 -0.13
C PHE A 33 14.55 18.25 -0.37
N GLU A 34 13.44 18.98 -0.33
CA GLU A 34 12.18 18.50 -0.88
C GLU A 34 12.25 18.58 -2.42
N PHE A 35 12.27 17.43 -3.08
CA PHE A 35 11.98 17.35 -4.50
C PHE A 35 10.46 17.56 -4.69
N TRP A 36 10.07 18.76 -5.13
CA TRP A 36 8.71 19.09 -5.57
C TRP A 36 8.39 18.42 -6.93
N PRO A 37 7.10 18.22 -7.28
CA PRO A 37 6.72 17.75 -8.62
C PRO A 37 7.18 18.74 -9.71
N PRO A 38 7.35 18.29 -10.96
CA PRO A 38 8.09 19.01 -12.01
C PRO A 38 7.44 20.34 -12.37
N THR A 39 8.21 21.43 -12.38
CA THR A 39 7.92 22.59 -13.25
C THR A 39 8.86 22.50 -14.44
N GLU A 40 8.37 22.00 -15.58
CA GLU A 40 9.13 21.97 -16.83
C GLU A 40 9.33 23.40 -17.36
N VAL A 41 10.57 23.89 -17.41
CA VAL A 41 10.92 25.18 -18.04
C VAL A 41 11.58 24.91 -19.39
N TRP A 42 11.01 25.46 -20.47
CA TRP A 42 11.51 25.28 -21.85
C TRP A 42 11.48 26.62 -22.61
N CYS A 43 12.64 27.15 -23.02
CA CYS A 43 12.77 28.29 -23.95
C CYS A 43 13.68 27.87 -25.11
N PRO A 44 13.16 27.55 -26.31
CA PRO A 44 13.99 27.32 -27.48
C PRO A 44 14.61 28.64 -27.97
N TRP A 45 15.89 28.60 -28.37
CA TRP A 45 16.74 29.75 -28.73
C TRP A 45 16.30 30.55 -29.99
N ARG A 46 15.04 30.41 -30.44
CA ARG A 46 14.54 30.93 -31.72
C ARG A 46 13.20 31.67 -31.67
N THR A 47 12.76 32.14 -30.51
CA THR A 47 11.56 32.99 -30.43
C THR A 47 11.84 34.25 -29.62
N ASP A 48 11.46 35.39 -30.18
CA ASP A 48 11.86 36.77 -29.82
C ASP A 48 11.35 37.29 -28.45
N SER A 49 11.10 36.42 -27.47
CA SER A 49 10.84 36.82 -26.08
C SER A 49 10.80 35.59 -25.17
N CYS A 50 11.78 35.44 -24.27
CA CYS A 50 11.65 34.48 -23.16
C CYS A 50 10.88 35.17 -22.03
N THR A 51 9.64 34.73 -21.80
CA THR A 51 8.65 35.42 -20.93
C THR A 51 8.68 34.97 -19.47
N GLN A 52 9.51 33.98 -19.11
CA GLN A 52 9.63 33.50 -17.73
C GLN A 52 10.93 34.01 -17.09
N MET A 53 10.80 35.05 -16.26
CA MET A 53 11.87 35.51 -15.37
C MET A 53 11.82 34.74 -14.05
N ILE A 54 12.96 34.20 -13.62
CA ILE A 54 13.09 33.57 -12.30
C ILE A 54 13.39 34.67 -11.27
N SER A 55 12.35 35.23 -10.64
CA SER A 55 12.48 36.35 -9.69
C SER A 55 12.59 35.87 -8.25
N ARG A 56 13.70 35.23 -7.88
CA ARG A 56 14.03 34.97 -6.46
C ARG A 56 15.53 35.17 -6.21
N PRO A 57 15.93 36.06 -5.28
CA PRO A 57 17.32 36.13 -4.85
C PRO A 57 17.67 34.88 -4.02
N GLY A 58 18.69 34.13 -4.42
CA GLY A 58 19.14 32.93 -3.71
C GLY A 58 19.97 31.99 -4.61
N GLN A 59 20.59 30.96 -4.01
CA GLN A 59 21.19 29.87 -4.77
C GLN A 59 20.09 29.07 -5.51
N MET A 60 20.39 28.61 -6.71
CA MET A 60 19.46 27.88 -7.60
C MET A 60 20.17 26.62 -8.09
N THR A 61 19.51 25.47 -8.00
CA THR A 61 20.01 24.19 -8.56
C THR A 61 19.10 23.73 -9.69
N ILE A 62 19.68 23.18 -10.75
CA ILE A 62 18.95 22.64 -11.91
C ILE A 62 19.31 21.17 -12.09
N VAL A 63 18.32 20.27 -12.08
CA VAL A 63 18.47 18.81 -12.26
C VAL A 63 17.87 18.41 -13.62
N MET A 64 18.43 17.39 -14.28
CA MET A 64 17.92 16.84 -15.55
C MET A 64 17.82 15.31 -15.43
N ASP A 65 16.73 14.71 -15.90
CA ASP A 65 16.47 13.27 -15.75
C ASP A 65 16.56 12.51 -17.10
N GLN A 66 17.31 11.41 -17.07
CA GLN A 66 17.76 10.42 -18.05
C GLN A 66 18.16 10.78 -19.52
N ALA A 67 19.40 10.39 -19.83
CA ALA A 67 19.99 9.82 -21.06
C ALA A 67 19.61 10.39 -22.45
N VAL A 68 20.43 11.33 -22.96
CA VAL A 68 20.85 11.29 -24.38
C VAL A 68 22.30 11.80 -24.53
N GLN A 69 23.12 11.07 -25.31
CA GLN A 69 24.47 11.45 -25.78
C GLN A 69 24.44 12.65 -26.77
N LEU A 70 23.83 13.79 -26.42
CA LEU A 70 23.77 14.94 -27.34
C LEU A 70 24.26 16.22 -26.68
N ALA A 71 25.09 16.95 -27.43
CA ALA A 71 25.63 18.25 -27.04
C ALA A 71 24.49 19.27 -26.87
N PHE A 72 24.47 19.98 -25.74
CA PHE A 72 23.47 21.00 -25.42
C PHE A 72 24.14 22.26 -24.87
N GLU A 73 23.39 23.37 -24.90
CA GLU A 73 23.89 24.66 -24.45
C GLU A 73 22.81 25.41 -23.68
N LEU A 74 23.18 25.92 -22.50
CA LEU A 74 22.33 26.61 -21.55
C LEU A 74 22.83 28.05 -21.37
N HIS A 75 21.94 29.04 -21.51
CA HIS A 75 22.23 30.46 -21.30
C HIS A 75 21.40 31.00 -20.15
N LEU A 76 22.06 31.65 -19.19
CA LEU A 76 21.46 32.36 -18.06
C LEU A 76 21.78 33.84 -18.21
N SER A 77 20.79 34.64 -18.60
CA SER A 77 20.92 36.08 -18.86
C SER A 77 20.05 36.87 -17.89
N ILE A 78 20.51 38.06 -17.49
CA ILE A 78 19.67 39.03 -16.76
C ILE A 78 18.81 39.89 -17.70
N SER A 79 18.93 39.69 -19.02
CA SER A 79 18.07 40.29 -20.04
C SER A 79 17.09 39.24 -20.58
N ASN A 80 15.84 39.65 -20.75
CA ASN A 80 14.75 38.88 -21.36
C ASN A 80 14.82 38.85 -22.91
N ASP A 81 15.74 39.62 -23.50
CA ASP A 81 16.06 39.60 -24.92
C ASP A 81 17.30 38.70 -25.15
N PRO A 82 17.15 37.57 -25.86
CA PRO A 82 18.25 36.63 -26.12
C PRO A 82 19.34 37.20 -27.04
N THR A 83 19.10 38.33 -27.71
CA THR A 83 20.09 39.03 -28.56
C THR A 83 20.89 40.10 -27.83
N ASN A 84 20.41 40.56 -26.67
CA ASN A 84 21.06 41.58 -25.86
C ASN A 84 21.73 40.95 -24.63
N THR A 85 22.96 40.44 -24.84
CA THR A 85 23.74 39.63 -23.88
C THR A 85 24.72 40.47 -23.05
N SER A 86 24.35 41.70 -22.68
CA SER A 86 25.25 42.61 -21.96
C SER A 86 25.75 42.02 -20.65
N TYR A 87 25.00 41.11 -20.00
CA TYR A 87 25.49 40.31 -18.88
C TYR A 87 24.82 38.93 -18.86
N ALA A 88 25.56 37.88 -19.20
CA ALA A 88 25.06 36.51 -19.22
C ALA A 88 26.14 35.48 -18.81
N ILE A 89 25.69 34.34 -18.29
CA ILE A 89 26.50 33.14 -18.03
C ILE A 89 26.04 32.06 -19.00
N ARG A 90 26.99 31.47 -19.73
CA ARG A 90 26.75 30.44 -20.74
C ARG A 90 27.45 29.15 -20.33
N LEU A 91 26.70 28.05 -20.28
CA LEU A 91 27.17 26.68 -20.05
C LEU A 91 26.93 25.86 -21.32
N ALA A 92 28.02 25.50 -22.01
CA ALA A 92 27.98 24.63 -23.17
C ALA A 92 28.50 23.24 -22.80
N VAL A 93 27.73 22.19 -23.08
CA VAL A 93 28.09 20.80 -22.81
C VAL A 93 28.09 20.04 -24.12
N THR A 94 29.24 19.56 -24.56
CA THR A 94 29.34 18.70 -25.75
C THR A 94 29.75 17.28 -25.35
N THR A 95 29.82 16.38 -26.33
CA THR A 95 30.34 15.02 -26.11
C THR A 95 31.82 15.01 -25.71
N GLN A 96 32.58 16.11 -25.87
CA GLN A 96 34.02 16.17 -25.60
C GLN A 96 34.45 17.24 -24.58
N GLN A 97 33.65 18.28 -24.31
CA GLN A 97 34.04 19.36 -23.39
C GLN A 97 32.86 20.09 -22.76
N VAL A 98 33.16 20.76 -21.65
CA VAL A 98 32.25 21.60 -20.86
C VAL A 98 32.86 22.98 -20.76
N GLN A 99 32.14 24.00 -21.18
CA GLN A 99 32.64 25.38 -21.09
C GLN A 99 31.66 26.28 -20.36
N ILE A 100 32.19 27.05 -19.42
CA ILE A 100 31.48 28.12 -18.73
C ILE A 100 32.12 29.45 -19.12
N SER A 101 31.32 30.33 -19.72
CA SER A 101 31.76 31.66 -20.15
C SER A 101 30.85 32.75 -19.60
N LYS A 102 31.44 33.91 -19.29
CA LYS A 102 30.72 35.12 -18.92
C LYS A 102 30.72 36.04 -20.13
N ILE A 103 29.55 36.55 -20.48
CA ILE A 103 29.42 37.57 -21.50
C ILE A 103 29.16 38.88 -20.76
N VAL A 104 30.05 39.86 -20.98
CA VAL A 104 29.92 41.22 -20.43
C VAL A 104 30.03 42.21 -21.59
N ASP A 105 28.99 43.02 -21.76
CA ASP A 105 28.84 44.03 -22.80
C ASP A 105 29.14 43.50 -24.21
N GLY A 106 28.68 42.26 -24.49
CA GLY A 106 28.86 41.57 -25.76
C GLY A 106 30.24 40.93 -25.96
N LEU A 107 31.19 41.11 -25.03
CA LEU A 107 32.49 40.45 -25.04
C LEU A 107 32.40 39.12 -24.29
N THR A 108 32.77 38.01 -24.95
CA THR A 108 32.81 36.69 -24.29
C THR A 108 34.15 36.50 -23.61
N ILE A 109 34.14 36.37 -22.28
CA ILE A 109 35.31 36.11 -21.47
C ILE A 109 35.18 34.68 -20.92
N GLY A 110 36.12 33.80 -21.27
CA GLY A 110 36.17 32.45 -20.73
C GLY A 110 36.46 32.50 -19.24
N ILE A 111 35.60 31.91 -18.41
CA ILE A 111 35.80 31.87 -16.94
C ILE A 111 36.56 30.59 -16.56
N ASN A 112 36.33 29.50 -17.30
CA ASN A 112 37.13 28.29 -17.26
C ASN A 112 36.90 27.48 -18.54
N GLN A 113 37.99 27.16 -19.26
CA GLN A 113 37.98 26.08 -20.25
C GLN A 113 38.69 24.89 -19.62
N THR A 114 37.90 23.92 -19.16
CA THR A 114 38.45 22.65 -18.66
C THR A 114 38.16 21.57 -19.68
N THR A 115 39.19 21.24 -20.44
CA THR A 115 39.25 20.04 -21.26
C THR A 115 39.66 18.88 -20.37
N GLU A 116 38.74 18.33 -19.58
CA GLU A 116 38.70 16.91 -19.17
C GLU A 116 37.68 16.63 -18.06
N HIS A 117 36.76 15.73 -18.38
CA HIS A 117 36.14 14.63 -17.63
C HIS A 117 35.69 14.67 -16.15
N ASP A 118 35.96 15.68 -15.31
CA ASP A 118 35.44 15.65 -13.93
C ASP A 118 34.55 16.86 -13.60
N TYR A 119 33.24 16.60 -13.57
CA TYR A 119 32.24 17.55 -13.09
C TYR A 119 32.15 17.50 -11.57
N VAL A 120 32.70 18.53 -10.89
CA VAL A 120 32.29 18.88 -9.53
C VAL A 120 31.14 19.88 -9.64
N LEU A 121 29.90 19.38 -9.70
CA LEU A 121 28.72 20.17 -9.32
C LEU A 121 28.78 20.34 -7.81
N HIS A 122 28.72 21.58 -7.32
CA HIS A 122 28.65 21.88 -5.89
C HIS A 122 27.59 20.99 -5.21
N GLU A 123 28.03 20.33 -4.14
CA GLU A 123 27.30 19.36 -3.31
C GLU A 123 25.93 19.90 -2.85
N GLU A 124 24.84 19.56 -3.56
CA GLU A 124 23.57 19.37 -2.86
C GLU A 124 23.76 18.17 -1.95
N LYS A 125 23.67 18.39 -0.64
CA LYS A 125 23.83 17.35 0.37
C LYS A 125 22.80 16.25 0.14
N ASN A 126 23.21 15.18 -0.56
CA ASN A 126 22.45 13.94 -0.66
C ASN A 126 21.99 13.52 0.75
N PRO A 127 20.75 13.03 0.91
CA PRO A 127 20.31 12.52 2.18
C PRO A 127 21.29 11.41 2.61
N PRO A 128 21.84 11.49 3.83
CA PRO A 128 22.89 10.57 4.25
C PRO A 128 22.41 9.12 4.23
N LEU A 129 23.33 8.23 3.83
CA LEU A 129 23.09 6.80 3.77
C LEU A 129 22.92 6.18 5.17
N LEU A 130 23.69 6.63 6.14
CA LEU A 130 23.67 6.08 7.50
C LEU A 130 22.36 6.40 8.22
N VAL A 131 21.67 5.37 8.72
CA VAL A 131 20.48 5.51 9.57
C VAL A 131 20.88 5.50 11.04
N VAL A 132 20.41 6.47 11.82
CA VAL A 132 20.66 6.58 13.26
C VAL A 132 19.34 6.69 14.05
N GLU A 133 19.23 5.94 15.15
CA GLU A 133 18.11 6.04 16.08
C GLU A 133 18.16 7.38 16.86
N PRO A 134 17.02 8.03 17.15
CA PRO A 134 17.00 9.33 17.82
C PRO A 134 17.71 9.38 19.18
N ASP A 135 17.71 8.27 19.92
CA ASP A 135 18.38 8.12 21.23
C ASP A 135 19.92 7.98 21.10
N LYS A 136 20.42 7.66 19.91
CA LYS A 136 21.84 7.54 19.58
C LYS A 136 22.40 8.75 18.82
N ALA A 137 21.53 9.70 18.44
CA ALA A 137 21.93 10.87 17.66
C ALA A 137 22.55 11.95 18.54
N GLY A 138 23.85 12.22 18.34
CA GLY A 138 24.52 13.39 18.90
C GLY A 138 24.27 14.66 18.08
N LEU A 139 24.67 15.81 18.63
CA LEU A 139 24.55 17.10 17.93
C LEU A 139 25.34 17.11 16.61
N ASP A 140 26.46 16.38 16.56
CA ASP A 140 27.34 16.20 15.41
C ASP A 140 26.63 15.61 14.18
N VAL A 141 25.63 14.75 14.37
CA VAL A 141 24.80 14.20 13.28
C VAL A 141 24.10 15.32 12.52
N PHE A 142 23.54 16.29 13.25
CA PHE A 142 22.84 17.44 12.66
C PHE A 142 23.81 18.44 12.04
N LEU A 143 24.96 18.68 12.68
CA LEU A 143 25.96 19.64 12.20
C LEU A 143 26.64 19.14 10.91
N ASN A 144 26.94 17.85 10.83
CA ASN A 144 27.75 17.27 9.77
C ASN A 144 26.94 16.62 8.64
N ASN A 145 25.61 16.49 8.80
CA ASN A 145 24.76 15.68 7.90
C ASN A 145 25.21 14.23 7.75
N SER A 146 25.87 13.68 8.77
CA SER A 146 26.52 12.38 8.66
C SER A 146 25.53 11.22 8.66
N ALA A 147 24.29 11.43 9.14
CA ALA A 147 23.25 10.40 9.22
C ALA A 147 21.82 10.97 9.14
N ILE A 148 20.88 10.10 8.73
CA ILE A 148 19.45 10.38 8.74
C ILE A 148 18.83 9.76 10.00
N LEU A 149 17.94 10.50 10.65
CA LEU A 149 17.20 9.95 11.78
C LEU A 149 16.19 8.90 11.29
N LEU A 150 16.10 7.78 12.00
CA LEU A 150 15.13 6.72 11.74
C LEU A 150 13.68 7.24 11.64
N THR A 151 13.33 8.26 12.42
CA THR A 151 12.01 8.91 12.41
C THR A 151 11.71 9.72 11.14
N ARG A 152 12.73 10.01 10.32
CA ARG A 152 12.62 10.73 9.05
C ARG A 152 12.52 9.79 7.85
N LEU A 153 12.74 8.48 8.04
CA LEU A 153 12.52 7.48 7.00
C LEU A 153 11.02 7.31 6.70
N LYS A 154 10.71 6.86 5.48
CA LYS A 154 9.35 6.45 5.11
C LYS A 154 8.90 5.27 5.98
N GLU A 155 7.60 5.18 6.23
CA GLU A 155 7.02 4.20 7.14
C GLU A 155 7.43 2.74 6.83
N PRO A 156 7.41 2.25 5.57
CA PRO A 156 7.86 0.89 5.27
C PRO A 156 9.33 0.64 5.66
N CYS A 157 10.25 1.56 5.31
CA CYS A 157 11.66 1.47 5.71
C CYS A 157 11.83 1.43 7.23
N ARG A 158 11.04 2.25 7.96
CA ARG A 158 11.08 2.29 9.42
C ARG A 158 10.60 0.95 10.03
N LEU A 159 9.55 0.36 9.49
CA LEU A 159 9.05 -0.96 9.92
C LEU A 159 10.08 -2.06 9.67
N LEU A 160 10.65 -2.10 8.46
CA LEU A 160 11.70 -3.05 8.09
C LEU A 160 12.94 -2.92 8.99
N TYR A 161 13.34 -1.70 9.34
CA TYR A 161 14.45 -1.46 10.26
C TYR A 161 14.16 -2.06 11.63
N TYR A 162 12.95 -1.84 12.16
CA TYR A 162 12.54 -2.38 13.45
C TYR A 162 12.45 -3.91 13.47
N ASP A 163 12.06 -4.54 12.35
CA ASP A 163 11.98 -5.99 12.28
C ASP A 163 13.35 -6.67 12.46
N ILE A 164 14.42 -6.07 11.93
CA ILE A 164 15.78 -6.63 11.99
C ILE A 164 16.64 -6.01 13.09
N LEU A 165 16.11 -5.05 13.87
CA LEU A 165 16.85 -4.31 14.90
C LEU A 165 17.28 -5.21 16.06
N GLY A 166 16.36 -6.04 16.56
CA GLY A 166 16.60 -6.93 17.69
C GLY A 166 17.21 -8.29 17.34
N TRP A 167 17.45 -8.58 16.05
CA TRP A 167 17.94 -9.90 15.60
C TRP A 167 19.34 -10.19 16.12
N LYS A 168 19.43 -11.21 16.99
CA LYS A 168 20.68 -11.77 17.51
C LYS A 168 21.04 -13.01 16.72
N PHE A 169 22.20 -12.96 16.05
CA PHE A 169 22.77 -14.08 15.30
C PHE A 169 23.87 -14.83 16.08
N GLN A 170 24.29 -14.26 17.20
CA GLN A 170 25.15 -14.88 18.20
C GLN A 170 24.30 -15.05 19.46
N ASP A 171 24.13 -16.28 19.92
CA ASP A 171 23.48 -16.60 21.20
C ASP A 171 24.51 -17.19 22.19
N ASP A 172 24.12 -17.36 23.45
CA ASP A 172 25.00 -17.89 24.50
C ASP A 172 25.48 -19.33 24.18
N ALA A 173 24.74 -20.07 23.34
CA ALA A 173 25.09 -21.43 22.95
C ALA A 173 26.12 -21.46 21.81
N PHE A 174 26.14 -20.44 20.94
CA PHE A 174 27.13 -20.30 19.88
C PHE A 174 27.59 -18.85 19.68
N PRO A 175 28.39 -18.31 20.62
CA PRO A 175 28.84 -16.92 20.57
C PRO A 175 29.79 -16.63 19.40
N TYR A 176 30.44 -17.65 18.84
CA TYR A 176 31.44 -17.52 17.77
C TYR A 176 30.88 -17.81 16.36
N PHE A 177 29.57 -17.60 16.13
CA PHE A 177 28.90 -17.93 14.87
C PHE A 177 29.54 -17.25 13.65
N PHE A 178 29.85 -15.95 13.73
CA PHE A 178 30.45 -15.22 12.62
C PHE A 178 31.89 -15.65 12.36
N GLU A 179 32.65 -15.95 13.41
CA GLU A 179 34.00 -16.51 13.32
C GLU A 179 34.00 -17.91 12.69
N ALA A 180 32.96 -18.71 12.92
CA ALA A 180 32.78 -20.00 12.27
C ALA A 180 32.47 -19.86 10.77
N ILE A 181 31.70 -18.84 10.36
CA ILE A 181 31.49 -18.50 8.94
C ILE A 181 32.81 -18.10 8.30
N GLU A 182 33.59 -17.23 8.95
CA GLU A 182 34.93 -16.82 8.50
C GLU A 182 35.84 -18.04 8.28
N GLN A 183 35.87 -18.98 9.23
CA GLN A 183 36.63 -20.23 9.10
C GLN A 183 36.11 -21.11 7.95
N SER A 184 34.79 -21.20 7.76
CA SER A 184 34.15 -21.97 6.69
C SER A 184 34.43 -21.41 5.29
N ILE A 185 34.72 -20.10 5.18
CA ILE A 185 35.15 -19.44 3.95
C ILE A 185 36.64 -19.67 3.71
N ARG A 186 37.49 -19.59 4.75
CA ARG A 186 38.94 -19.74 4.61
C ARG A 186 39.41 -21.17 4.36
N ASN A 187 38.61 -22.16 4.77
CA ASN A 187 38.95 -23.57 4.65
C ASN A 187 38.31 -24.18 3.39
N GLU A 188 39.11 -24.78 2.50
CA GLU A 188 38.62 -25.39 1.25
C GLU A 188 37.62 -26.54 1.48
N SER A 189 37.71 -27.19 2.64
CA SER A 189 36.76 -28.23 3.05
C SER A 189 35.46 -27.66 3.64
N GLY A 190 35.46 -26.37 3.98
CA GLY A 190 34.34 -25.64 4.55
C GLY A 190 33.15 -25.52 3.62
N TRP A 191 31.96 -25.44 4.19
CA TRP A 191 30.71 -25.42 3.42
C TRP A 191 30.58 -24.13 2.60
N CYS A 192 30.90 -22.97 3.19
CA CYS A 192 30.79 -21.69 2.50
C CYS A 192 31.74 -21.62 1.30
N TYR A 193 32.99 -22.06 1.47
CA TYR A 193 33.96 -22.16 0.39
C TYR A 193 33.44 -23.02 -0.77
N LYS A 194 32.94 -24.23 -0.47
CA LYS A 194 32.39 -25.14 -1.49
C LYS A 194 31.23 -24.53 -2.25
N LYS A 195 30.31 -23.84 -1.56
CA LYS A 195 29.17 -23.18 -2.21
C LYS A 195 29.56 -21.99 -3.07
N LEU A 196 30.54 -21.20 -2.67
CA LEU A 196 31.10 -20.14 -3.53
C LEU A 196 31.70 -20.76 -4.81
N LYS A 197 32.45 -21.85 -4.70
CA LYS A 197 33.04 -22.55 -5.85
C LYS A 197 31.98 -23.14 -6.79
N GLU A 198 30.95 -23.80 -6.25
CA GLU A 198 29.80 -24.28 -7.03
C GLU A 198 29.13 -23.14 -7.80
N LYS A 199 28.95 -21.97 -7.16
CA LYS A 199 28.33 -20.79 -7.77
C LYS A 199 29.18 -20.24 -8.94
N LEU A 200 30.50 -20.16 -8.78
CA LEU A 200 31.41 -19.76 -9.87
C LEU A 200 31.29 -20.67 -11.08
N THR A 201 31.30 -22.00 -10.86
CA THR A 201 31.21 -22.98 -11.95
C THR A 201 29.84 -22.95 -12.63
N ARG A 202 28.75 -22.86 -11.87
CA ARG A 202 27.38 -22.90 -12.41
C ARG A 202 27.07 -21.71 -13.31
N PHE A 203 27.55 -20.51 -12.96
CA PHE A 203 27.27 -19.28 -13.71
C PHE A 203 28.38 -18.88 -14.68
N ASN A 204 29.43 -19.70 -14.81
CA ASN A 204 30.57 -19.45 -15.68
C ASN A 204 31.19 -18.05 -15.49
N ILE A 205 31.30 -17.61 -14.22
CA ILE A 205 31.81 -16.28 -13.86
C ILE A 205 33.34 -16.32 -13.84
N SER A 206 33.97 -15.43 -14.60
CA SER A 206 35.42 -15.35 -14.76
C SER A 206 36.13 -14.74 -13.55
N ASN A 207 35.50 -13.76 -12.88
CA ASN A 207 36.06 -13.10 -11.70
C ASN A 207 35.53 -13.72 -10.39
N PRO A 208 36.37 -14.37 -9.57
CA PRO A 208 35.94 -15.00 -8.33
C PRO A 208 35.42 -14.02 -7.28
N HIS A 209 35.75 -12.72 -7.39
CA HIS A 209 35.29 -11.68 -6.48
C HIS A 209 33.90 -11.14 -6.82
N ALA A 210 33.37 -11.42 -8.03
CA ALA A 210 32.05 -10.95 -8.47
C ALA A 210 30.89 -11.84 -7.98
N ILE A 211 31.06 -12.51 -6.84
CA ILE A 211 30.04 -13.37 -6.24
C ILE A 211 29.98 -13.20 -4.73
N TYR A 212 28.86 -13.58 -4.14
CA TYR A 212 28.67 -13.64 -2.69
C TYR A 212 27.62 -14.70 -2.37
N LEU A 213 27.52 -15.13 -1.11
CA LEU A 213 26.45 -16.05 -0.68
C LEU A 213 25.24 -15.25 -0.22
N ARG A 214 24.06 -15.66 -0.69
CA ARG A 214 22.78 -15.09 -0.33
C ARG A 214 21.94 -16.18 0.32
N ILE A 215 21.51 -15.98 1.55
CA ILE A 215 20.78 -16.96 2.36
C ILE A 215 19.43 -16.36 2.72
N THR A 216 18.39 -17.08 2.34
CA THR A 216 17.00 -16.73 2.59
C THR A 216 16.65 -17.01 4.05
N VAL A 217 16.16 -16.01 4.80
CA VAL A 217 15.87 -16.13 6.24
C VAL A 217 14.37 -16.04 6.50
N GLY A 218 13.71 -17.18 6.67
CA GLY A 218 12.29 -17.27 7.00
C GLY A 218 11.44 -18.00 5.96
N MET A 219 10.14 -18.14 6.28
CA MET A 219 9.16 -18.71 5.34
C MET A 219 8.76 -17.67 4.30
N ASN A 220 8.53 -18.11 3.06
CA ASN A 220 7.91 -17.30 2.02
C ASN A 220 6.45 -17.02 2.42
N ARG A 221 6.11 -15.74 2.61
CA ARG A 221 4.82 -15.32 3.21
C ARG A 221 3.76 -14.93 2.18
N GLY A 222 4.01 -15.04 0.88
CA GLY A 222 2.99 -14.70 -0.12
C GLY A 222 2.65 -13.21 -0.24
N THR A 223 3.40 -12.32 0.41
CA THR A 223 3.55 -10.94 -0.07
C THR A 223 4.22 -10.99 -1.44
N PRO A 224 3.95 -10.06 -2.37
CA PRO A 224 4.34 -10.27 -3.76
C PRO A 224 5.87 -10.40 -3.89
N THR A 225 6.28 -11.66 -3.99
CA THR A 225 7.62 -12.25 -4.07
C THR A 225 8.44 -12.38 -2.78
N GLY A 226 8.78 -13.63 -2.45
CA GLY A 226 10.02 -13.97 -1.76
C GLY A 226 10.06 -13.78 -0.25
N VAL A 227 11.05 -14.40 0.37
CA VAL A 227 11.28 -14.27 1.81
C VAL A 227 11.73 -12.83 2.10
N PRO A 228 11.09 -12.12 3.04
CA PRO A 228 11.31 -10.69 3.26
C PRO A 228 12.71 -10.34 3.78
N TYR A 229 13.47 -11.33 4.26
CA TYR A 229 14.77 -11.16 4.89
C TYR A 229 15.84 -12.03 4.23
N VAL A 230 16.98 -11.41 3.95
CA VAL A 230 18.09 -12.02 3.24
C VAL A 230 19.39 -11.75 3.96
N LEU A 231 20.08 -12.81 4.37
CA LEU A 231 21.44 -12.74 4.90
C LEU A 231 22.42 -12.85 3.74
N GLU A 232 23.29 -11.86 3.58
CA GLU A 232 24.33 -11.84 2.55
C GLU A 232 25.71 -11.94 3.21
N ILE A 233 26.54 -12.85 2.70
CA ILE A 233 27.88 -13.13 3.20
C ILE A 233 28.88 -12.78 2.08
N TRP A 234 29.75 -11.84 2.39
CA TRP A 234 30.69 -11.21 1.49
C TRP A 234 32.12 -11.56 1.91
N PRO A 235 32.77 -12.55 1.26
CA PRO A 235 34.18 -12.83 1.55
C PRO A 235 35.09 -11.63 1.25
N PRO A 236 36.34 -11.64 1.73
CA PRO A 236 37.27 -10.53 1.52
C PRO A 236 37.46 -10.15 0.05
N GLY A 237 37.23 -8.89 -0.29
CA GLY A 237 37.32 -8.37 -1.66
C GLY A 237 36.14 -8.71 -2.58
N HIS A 238 35.08 -9.36 -2.09
CA HIS A 238 33.92 -9.71 -2.91
C HIS A 238 32.92 -8.56 -3.04
N TYR A 239 32.18 -8.51 -4.15
CA TYR A 239 31.24 -7.45 -4.46
C TYR A 239 30.02 -7.91 -5.25
N SER A 240 28.97 -7.08 -5.25
CA SER A 240 27.80 -7.22 -6.13
C SER A 240 27.98 -6.45 -7.44
N PRO A 241 27.26 -6.81 -8.51
CA PRO A 241 27.17 -5.93 -9.68
C PRO A 241 26.46 -4.62 -9.31
N ILE A 242 26.58 -3.62 -10.19
CA ILE A 242 25.72 -2.43 -10.11
C ILE A 242 24.31 -2.88 -10.51
N HIS A 243 23.35 -2.72 -9.62
CA HIS A 243 21.99 -3.21 -9.80
C HIS A 243 20.96 -2.26 -9.20
N THR A 244 19.68 -2.49 -9.50
CA THR A 244 18.54 -1.75 -8.93
C THR A 244 17.44 -2.69 -8.45
N HIS A 245 16.65 -2.24 -7.48
CA HIS A 245 15.55 -3.02 -6.88
C HIS A 245 14.17 -2.44 -7.23
N ASN A 246 14.01 -1.84 -8.42
CA ASN A 246 12.73 -1.43 -9.02
C ASN A 246 11.76 -0.76 -8.03
N ASP A 247 12.18 0.34 -7.41
CA ASP A 247 11.34 1.12 -6.49
C ASP A 247 10.80 0.35 -5.26
N THR A 248 11.54 -0.65 -4.79
CA THR A 248 11.28 -1.27 -3.49
C THR A 248 11.71 -0.38 -2.32
N TYR A 249 11.13 -0.63 -1.15
CA TYR A 249 11.66 -0.18 0.13
C TYR A 249 12.62 -1.23 0.68
N GLY A 250 13.72 -0.78 1.28
CA GLY A 250 14.69 -1.70 1.85
C GLY A 250 15.55 -1.10 2.95
N ILE A 251 16.01 -1.98 3.84
CA ILE A 251 17.01 -1.69 4.86
C ILE A 251 18.14 -2.72 4.73
N ILE A 252 19.38 -2.25 4.81
CA ILE A 252 20.58 -3.08 4.81
C ILE A 252 21.31 -2.79 6.12
N ARG A 253 21.47 -3.79 6.99
CA ARG A 253 22.18 -3.67 8.27
C ARG A 253 23.41 -4.58 8.29
N VAL A 254 24.53 -4.07 8.76
CA VAL A 254 25.77 -4.83 8.92
C VAL A 254 25.74 -5.57 10.25
N LEU A 255 25.97 -6.89 10.20
CA LEU A 255 26.01 -7.76 11.39
C LEU A 255 27.44 -8.06 11.81
N TYR A 256 28.36 -8.16 10.85
CA TYR A 256 29.77 -8.47 11.07
C TYR A 256 30.63 -7.88 9.94
N GLY A 257 31.85 -7.45 10.28
CA GLY A 257 32.77 -6.80 9.33
C GLY A 257 32.31 -5.41 8.89
N GLU A 258 32.66 -5.05 7.66
CA GLU A 258 32.35 -3.76 7.04
C GLU A 258 31.92 -3.94 5.58
N ILE A 259 30.96 -3.15 5.13
CA ILE A 259 30.53 -3.14 3.73
C ILE A 259 30.56 -1.71 3.20
N ASN A 260 31.17 -1.54 2.04
CA ASN A 260 31.14 -0.29 1.32
C ASN A 260 29.91 -0.26 0.40
N VAL A 261 29.11 0.79 0.52
CA VAL A 261 27.92 1.05 -0.27
C VAL A 261 28.24 2.16 -1.25
N LYS A 262 28.18 1.85 -2.54
CA LYS A 262 28.43 2.80 -3.64
C LYS A 262 27.15 3.09 -4.37
N LEU A 263 26.81 4.37 -4.51
CA LEU A 263 25.65 4.82 -5.28
C LEU A 263 26.05 5.29 -6.68
N TYR A 264 25.22 4.93 -7.66
CA TYR A 264 25.42 5.27 -9.07
C TYR A 264 24.25 6.07 -9.60
N ARG A 265 24.55 7.03 -10.47
CA ARG A 265 23.53 7.92 -11.04
C ARG A 265 22.62 7.20 -12.04
N THR A 266 23.12 6.14 -12.66
CA THR A 266 22.41 5.41 -13.72
C THR A 266 22.94 3.99 -13.80
N LEU A 267 22.10 3.08 -14.28
CA LEU A 267 22.51 1.73 -14.66
C LEU A 267 23.07 1.79 -16.09
N SER A 268 24.39 1.92 -16.24
CA SER A 268 25.05 2.11 -17.55
C SER A 268 26.42 1.44 -17.61
N SER A 269 26.79 0.95 -18.79
CA SER A 269 28.08 0.37 -19.08
C SER A 269 29.22 1.39 -19.28
N GLU A 270 28.88 2.64 -19.61
CA GLU A 270 29.84 3.71 -19.92
C GLU A 270 30.24 4.54 -18.68
N ARG A 271 29.37 4.63 -17.66
CA ARG A 271 29.56 5.47 -16.46
C ARG A 271 29.67 4.63 -15.18
N LYS A 272 30.89 4.23 -14.83
CA LYS A 272 31.20 3.31 -13.72
C LYS A 272 31.70 3.97 -12.43
N ASN A 273 31.77 5.30 -12.35
CA ASN A 273 32.23 5.99 -11.13
C ASN A 273 31.05 6.25 -10.18
N PRO A 274 31.15 5.87 -8.89
CA PRO A 274 30.12 6.18 -7.91
C PRO A 274 30.10 7.69 -7.62
N PHE A 275 28.91 8.24 -7.36
CA PHE A 275 28.76 9.65 -6.99
C PHE A 275 28.73 9.87 -5.47
N HIS A 276 28.48 8.80 -4.71
CA HIS A 276 28.52 8.79 -3.27
C HIS A 276 28.91 7.39 -2.80
N GLU A 277 29.75 7.30 -1.79
CA GLU A 277 30.11 6.04 -1.16
C GLU A 277 30.21 6.19 0.35
N MET A 278 29.89 5.12 1.06
CA MET A 278 29.98 5.07 2.51
C MET A 278 30.30 3.65 2.96
N THR A 279 31.27 3.52 3.85
CA THR A 279 31.52 2.25 4.54
C THR A 279 30.65 2.18 5.80
N LEU A 280 29.83 1.14 5.87
CA LEU A 280 29.05 0.81 7.04
C LEU A 280 29.77 -0.24 7.86
N TYR A 281 29.80 -0.04 9.17
CA TYR A 281 30.38 -0.94 10.15
C TYR A 281 29.29 -1.72 10.88
N LYS A 282 29.71 -2.74 11.65
CA LYS A 282 28.84 -3.52 12.52
C LYS A 282 27.79 -2.65 13.25
N ASP A 283 26.54 -3.13 13.23
CA ASP A 283 25.33 -2.53 13.79
C ASP A 283 24.83 -1.25 13.11
N GLN A 284 25.53 -0.73 12.11
CA GLN A 284 25.04 0.36 11.27
C GLN A 284 24.13 -0.16 10.16
N ALA A 285 23.24 0.72 9.69
CA ALA A 285 22.33 0.41 8.60
C ALA A 285 22.24 1.54 7.59
N THR A 286 21.90 1.17 6.35
CA THR A 286 21.48 2.07 5.29
C THR A 286 20.10 1.70 4.78
N TRP A 287 19.57 2.51 3.88
CA TRP A 287 18.20 2.44 3.42
C TRP A 287 18.10 2.74 1.91
N LEU A 288 17.08 2.15 1.30
CA LEU A 288 16.64 2.48 -0.04
C LEU A 288 15.12 2.65 -0.07
N SER A 289 14.65 3.52 -0.95
CA SER A 289 13.22 3.80 -1.14
C SER A 289 12.98 4.20 -2.59
N PRO A 290 11.73 4.17 -3.10
CA PRO A 290 11.43 4.59 -4.47
C PRO A 290 12.12 5.91 -4.84
N GLY A 291 12.88 5.91 -5.94
CA GLY A 291 13.64 7.06 -6.43
C GLY A 291 14.91 7.48 -5.67
N LEU A 292 15.25 6.85 -4.53
CA LEU A 292 16.45 7.17 -3.74
C LEU A 292 17.26 5.93 -3.38
N ASN A 293 18.58 6.02 -3.55
CA ASN A 293 19.56 4.95 -3.25
C ASN A 293 19.29 3.61 -3.96
N GLN A 294 18.47 3.61 -5.01
CA GLN A 294 18.03 2.41 -5.71
C GLN A 294 19.14 1.76 -6.52
N ILE A 295 19.98 2.55 -7.21
CA ILE A 295 21.06 2.03 -8.06
C ILE A 295 22.36 2.02 -7.26
N HIS A 296 22.79 0.83 -6.84
CA HIS A 296 23.91 0.69 -5.93
C HIS A 296 24.77 -0.55 -6.19
N LYS A 297 25.96 -0.54 -5.58
CA LYS A 297 26.89 -1.66 -5.46
C LYS A 297 27.29 -1.81 -4.01
N LEU A 298 27.38 -3.06 -3.56
CA LEU A 298 27.91 -3.43 -2.26
C LEU A 298 29.26 -4.11 -2.48
N GLU A 299 30.27 -3.72 -1.71
CA GLU A 299 31.62 -4.24 -1.82
C GLU A 299 32.23 -4.43 -0.45
N ASN A 300 32.71 -5.64 -0.16
CA ASN A 300 33.56 -5.86 0.99
C ASN A 300 35.00 -5.47 0.63
N GLN A 301 35.39 -4.25 1.00
CA GLN A 301 36.74 -3.73 0.73
C GLN A 301 37.80 -4.33 1.65
N SER A 302 37.41 -5.01 2.72
CA SER A 302 38.36 -5.69 3.58
C SER A 302 39.05 -6.81 2.81
N LEU A 303 40.37 -6.81 2.85
CA LEU A 303 41.19 -7.90 2.30
C LEU A 303 41.35 -9.07 3.27
N ASN A 304 40.95 -8.87 4.53
CA ASN A 304 41.29 -9.76 5.63
C ASN A 304 40.09 -10.19 6.47
N GLN A 305 38.87 -9.73 6.18
CA GLN A 305 37.69 -10.06 6.98
C GLN A 305 36.45 -10.22 6.10
N THR A 306 35.64 -11.24 6.36
CA THR A 306 34.31 -11.40 5.75
C THR A 306 33.35 -10.36 6.32
N CYS A 307 32.50 -9.80 5.46
CA CYS A 307 31.36 -9.01 5.90
C CYS A 307 30.07 -9.84 5.83
N ILE A 308 29.18 -9.64 6.80
CA ILE A 308 27.87 -10.28 6.84
C ILE A 308 26.82 -9.18 7.05
N THR A 309 25.83 -9.14 6.17
CA THR A 309 24.74 -8.16 6.20
C THR A 309 23.39 -8.85 6.23
N ILE A 310 22.41 -8.27 6.91
CA ILE A 310 21.00 -8.64 6.79
C ILE A 310 20.26 -7.55 6.02
N GLN A 311 19.47 -7.97 5.05
CA GLN A 311 18.67 -7.09 4.22
C GLN A 311 17.20 -7.43 4.41
N ALA A 312 16.36 -6.39 4.51
CA ALA A 312 14.92 -6.50 4.63
C ALA A 312 14.27 -5.68 3.52
N TYR A 313 13.32 -6.28 2.78
CA TYR A 313 12.70 -5.67 1.60
C TYR A 313 11.17 -5.70 1.65
N GLU A 314 10.55 -4.68 1.08
CA GLU A 314 9.10 -4.60 0.86
C GLU A 314 8.79 -3.87 -0.45
N TYR A 315 7.95 -4.47 -1.30
CA TYR A 315 7.50 -3.86 -2.55
C TYR A 315 6.44 -2.78 -2.34
N ARG A 316 6.32 -1.87 -3.30
CA ARG A 316 5.27 -0.86 -3.31
C ARG A 316 3.91 -1.51 -3.59
N ASN A 317 2.89 -1.22 -2.77
CA ASN A 317 1.52 -1.76 -2.83
C ASN A 317 0.72 -1.52 -4.13
N VAL A 318 1.34 -0.97 -5.18
CA VAL A 318 0.71 -0.48 -6.43
C VAL A 318 1.25 -1.16 -7.69
N GLU A 319 2.27 -2.01 -7.59
CA GLU A 319 2.85 -2.66 -8.76
C GLU A 319 2.08 -3.93 -9.14
N VAL A 320 1.66 -3.98 -10.41
CA VAL A 320 0.89 -5.08 -11.03
C VAL A 320 1.84 -6.08 -11.73
N HIS A 321 3.13 -5.77 -11.78
CA HIS A 321 4.17 -6.59 -12.40
C HIS A 321 5.22 -6.97 -11.37
N HIS A 322 5.36 -8.27 -11.14
CA HIS A 322 6.38 -8.85 -10.28
C HIS A 322 7.61 -9.17 -11.14
N TYR A 323 8.77 -8.63 -10.77
CA TYR A 323 10.02 -8.99 -11.42
C TYR A 323 10.64 -10.18 -10.69
N GLU A 324 10.83 -11.30 -11.38
CA GLU A 324 11.51 -12.49 -10.85
C GLU A 324 13.04 -12.29 -10.78
N HIS A 325 13.55 -11.20 -11.38
CA HIS A 325 14.98 -10.89 -11.54
C HIS A 325 15.27 -9.40 -11.29
N LEU A 326 16.51 -9.07 -10.91
CA LEU A 326 17.01 -7.69 -10.78
C LEU A 326 17.74 -7.29 -12.06
N ASP A 327 17.55 -6.04 -12.51
CA ASP A 327 18.34 -5.46 -13.61
C ASP A 327 19.76 -5.16 -13.12
N TYR A 328 20.78 -5.60 -13.86
CA TYR A 328 22.18 -5.37 -13.51
C TYR A 328 23.10 -5.17 -14.73
N VAL A 329 24.26 -4.56 -14.48
CA VAL A 329 25.37 -4.46 -15.45
C VAL A 329 26.49 -5.39 -15.03
N ASN A 330 26.93 -6.27 -15.94
CA ASN A 330 28.06 -7.16 -15.68
C ASN A 330 29.42 -6.44 -15.80
N ASP A 331 30.50 -7.10 -15.38
CA ASP A 331 31.86 -6.51 -15.42
C ASP A 331 32.28 -6.09 -16.84
N ASP A 332 31.78 -6.79 -17.86
CA ASP A 332 32.04 -6.54 -19.29
C ASP A 332 31.18 -5.40 -19.89
N GLY A 333 30.28 -4.78 -19.11
CA GLY A 333 29.47 -3.63 -19.57
C GLY A 333 28.32 -3.98 -20.50
N GLN A 334 27.77 -5.20 -20.43
CA GLN A 334 26.52 -5.56 -21.08
C GLN A 334 25.37 -5.43 -20.09
N ILE A 335 24.24 -4.85 -20.53
CA ILE A 335 22.95 -4.98 -19.84
C ILE A 335 22.48 -6.40 -20.12
N ILE A 336 22.53 -7.25 -19.10
CA ILE A 336 22.11 -8.64 -19.19
C ILE A 336 20.89 -8.81 -18.31
N ASP A 337 19.79 -9.25 -18.91
CA ASP A 337 18.62 -9.72 -18.18
C ASP A 337 18.98 -11.05 -17.50
N ASN A 338 18.60 -11.19 -16.23
CA ASN A 338 18.81 -12.33 -15.31
C ASN A 338 20.05 -12.27 -14.37
N PHE A 339 19.98 -11.51 -13.28
CA PHE A 339 20.68 -11.90 -12.06
C PHE A 339 19.83 -12.96 -11.35
N GLU A 340 20.26 -14.22 -11.35
CA GLU A 340 19.68 -15.28 -10.51
C GLU A 340 20.44 -15.39 -9.18
N PRO A 341 19.97 -14.77 -8.09
CA PRO A 341 20.44 -15.12 -6.77
C PRO A 341 19.81 -16.46 -6.36
N LEU A 342 20.55 -17.56 -6.49
CA LEU A 342 20.05 -18.89 -6.17
C LEU A 342 19.36 -18.99 -4.80
N ILE A 343 18.12 -19.47 -4.83
CA ILE A 343 17.41 -20.08 -3.73
C ILE A 343 17.81 -21.56 -3.71
N PHE A 344 18.50 -22.01 -2.66
CA PHE A 344 18.78 -23.43 -2.49
C PHE A 344 17.59 -24.12 -1.82
N LEU A 345 16.76 -24.77 -2.63
CA LEU A 345 15.99 -25.93 -2.19
C LEU A 345 16.61 -27.16 -2.86
N ASP A 346 17.02 -28.13 -2.05
CA ASP A 346 17.64 -29.37 -2.48
C ASP A 346 16.66 -30.24 -3.28
N SER A 347 16.94 -30.50 -4.56
CA SER A 347 16.41 -31.67 -5.26
C SER A 347 17.26 -31.97 -6.51
N SER A 348 17.82 -33.17 -6.57
CA SER A 348 18.77 -33.64 -7.56
C SER A 348 18.14 -34.23 -8.85
N GLN A 349 18.92 -34.18 -9.94
CA GLN A 349 18.85 -34.86 -11.27
C GLN A 349 18.32 -34.06 -12.49
N SER A 350 19.17 -33.92 -13.53
CA SER A 350 18.83 -33.32 -14.84
C SER A 350 19.26 -34.21 -16.04
N GLN A 351 18.38 -34.32 -17.04
CA GLN A 351 18.68 -34.79 -18.42
C GLN A 351 17.88 -33.94 -19.42
N GLU A 352 18.47 -33.47 -20.52
CA GLU A 352 17.85 -32.66 -21.59
C GLU A 352 16.80 -33.42 -22.44
N LYS A 353 15.76 -32.72 -22.94
CA LYS A 353 14.76 -33.28 -23.89
C LYS A 353 14.78 -32.54 -25.23
N THR A 354 14.68 -33.29 -26.32
CA THR A 354 14.70 -32.79 -27.70
C THR A 354 13.48 -33.28 -28.47
N TRP A 355 12.83 -32.39 -29.22
CA TRP A 355 11.69 -32.70 -30.11
C TRP A 355 11.93 -32.17 -31.53
N ILE A 356 11.50 -32.91 -32.55
CA ILE A 356 11.63 -32.53 -33.95
C ILE A 356 10.22 -32.44 -34.54
N ALA A 357 9.87 -31.30 -35.14
CA ALA A 357 8.58 -31.06 -35.77
C ALA A 357 8.74 -30.72 -37.26
N LYS A 358 7.78 -31.17 -38.08
CA LYS A 358 7.70 -30.88 -39.50
C LYS A 358 6.86 -29.61 -39.70
N ALA A 359 7.35 -28.65 -40.46
CA ALA A 359 6.66 -27.38 -40.70
C ALA A 359 6.05 -27.37 -42.11
N ASP A 360 4.73 -27.20 -42.20
CA ASP A 360 4.00 -27.02 -43.45
C ASP A 360 3.47 -25.58 -43.54
N LEU A 361 3.72 -24.94 -44.70
CA LEU A 361 3.20 -23.60 -45.01
C LEU A 361 1.84 -23.74 -45.71
N HIS A 362 0.80 -23.13 -45.11
CA HIS A 362 -0.51 -23.02 -45.71
C HIS A 362 -0.75 -21.61 -46.27
N ASN A 363 -1.15 -21.54 -47.54
CA ASN A 363 -1.87 -20.41 -48.11
C ASN A 363 -3.30 -20.89 -48.40
N ASP A 364 -4.29 -19.99 -48.35
CA ASP A 364 -5.74 -20.23 -48.41
C ASP A 364 -6.25 -21.01 -49.66
N SER A 365 -5.39 -21.55 -50.51
CA SER A 365 -5.81 -22.34 -51.67
C SER A 365 -4.91 -23.49 -52.17
N SER A 366 -3.76 -23.84 -51.57
CA SER A 366 -3.03 -25.12 -51.81
C SER A 366 -1.76 -25.25 -50.94
N PRO A 367 -1.33 -26.49 -50.56
CA PRO A 367 -0.10 -26.70 -49.80
C PRO A 367 1.13 -26.63 -50.72
N LEU A 368 2.12 -25.80 -50.38
CA LEU A 368 3.41 -25.76 -51.07
C LEU A 368 4.58 -25.69 -50.07
N SER A 369 5.37 -26.78 -50.11
CA SER A 369 6.75 -26.96 -49.59
C SER A 369 6.96 -27.06 -48.07
N VAL A 370 7.87 -27.98 -47.71
CA VAL A 370 8.08 -28.55 -46.38
C VAL A 370 9.45 -28.11 -45.83
N GLY A 371 9.49 -27.63 -44.58
CA GLY A 371 10.73 -27.43 -43.83
C GLY A 371 10.73 -28.21 -42.51
N THR A 372 11.89 -28.29 -41.84
CA THR A 372 12.03 -28.97 -40.55
C THR A 372 12.43 -27.98 -39.46
N LEU A 373 11.74 -28.02 -38.32
CA LEU A 373 12.05 -27.23 -37.13
C LEU A 373 12.38 -28.16 -35.95
N THR A 374 13.46 -27.86 -35.25
CA THR A 374 13.94 -28.59 -34.08
C THR A 374 13.78 -27.72 -32.84
N PHE A 375 13.23 -28.30 -31.77
CA PHE A 375 13.02 -27.67 -30.48
C PHE A 375 13.85 -28.40 -29.42
N THR A 376 14.72 -27.68 -28.72
CA THR A 376 15.52 -28.23 -27.61
C THR A 376 15.27 -27.44 -26.33
N GLN A 377 15.10 -28.15 -25.21
CA GLN A 377 14.90 -27.54 -23.90
C GLN A 377 15.56 -28.36 -22.78
N ALA A 378 16.26 -27.67 -21.88
CA ALA A 378 16.80 -28.28 -20.67
C ALA A 378 15.67 -28.63 -19.68
N ASN A 379 15.82 -29.74 -18.96
CA ASN A 379 14.82 -30.25 -18.01
C ASN A 379 14.94 -29.55 -16.65
N VAL A 380 15.01 -28.21 -16.69
CA VAL A 380 14.95 -27.29 -15.57
C VAL A 380 13.79 -26.35 -15.86
N VAL A 381 12.84 -26.26 -14.93
CA VAL A 381 11.63 -25.42 -15.06
C VAL A 381 12.05 -23.97 -15.38
N GLY A 382 11.48 -23.40 -16.46
CA GLY A 382 11.81 -22.04 -16.93
C GLY A 382 12.92 -21.97 -17.99
N SER A 383 13.56 -23.09 -18.34
CA SER A 383 14.61 -23.08 -19.37
C SER A 383 14.08 -22.61 -20.73
N PRO A 384 14.79 -21.72 -21.44
CA PRO A 384 14.35 -21.23 -22.74
C PRO A 384 14.31 -22.37 -23.76
N VAL A 385 13.27 -22.40 -24.58
CA VAL A 385 13.16 -23.34 -25.71
C VAL A 385 13.95 -22.77 -26.88
N ARG A 386 14.98 -23.49 -27.34
CA ARG A 386 15.73 -23.11 -28.54
C ARG A 386 15.06 -23.72 -29.77
N VAL A 387 14.68 -22.88 -30.72
CA VAL A 387 14.05 -23.29 -31.99
C VAL A 387 15.03 -23.04 -33.14
N THR A 388 15.32 -24.07 -33.93
CA THR A 388 16.19 -23.95 -35.12
C THR A 388 15.59 -24.69 -36.30
N GLY A 389 15.80 -24.20 -37.53
CA GLY A 389 15.39 -24.94 -38.73
C GLY A 389 15.53 -24.16 -40.02
N THR A 390 15.18 -24.83 -41.13
CA THR A 390 15.38 -24.32 -42.49
C THR A 390 14.07 -24.35 -43.25
N LEU A 391 13.66 -23.22 -43.81
CA LEU A 391 12.51 -23.07 -44.69
C LEU A 391 13.01 -22.75 -46.11
N THR A 392 12.47 -23.42 -47.12
CA THR A 392 12.85 -23.25 -48.54
C THR A 392 11.62 -22.85 -49.38
N ASN A 393 11.84 -22.31 -50.58
CA ASN A 393 10.79 -21.88 -51.54
C ASN A 393 9.92 -20.68 -51.13
N LEU A 394 10.45 -19.72 -50.37
CA LEU A 394 9.78 -18.42 -50.14
C LEU A 394 10.01 -17.48 -51.34
N GLU A 395 8.96 -16.81 -51.83
CA GLU A 395 9.10 -15.82 -52.90
C GLU A 395 9.94 -14.62 -52.44
N PRO A 396 10.92 -14.15 -53.22
CA PRO A 396 11.71 -12.98 -52.86
C PRO A 396 10.88 -11.70 -53.05
N ASN A 397 10.80 -10.86 -52.02
CA ASN A 397 10.32 -9.47 -52.04
C ASN A 397 8.81 -9.19 -51.82
N THR A 398 8.09 -10.01 -51.05
CA THR A 398 6.79 -9.55 -50.50
C THR A 398 6.95 -9.02 -49.08
N ARG A 399 6.34 -7.86 -48.80
CA ARG A 399 6.28 -7.22 -47.47
C ARG A 399 5.31 -7.91 -46.50
N TYR A 400 4.84 -9.11 -46.82
CA TYR A 400 3.74 -9.80 -46.14
C TYR A 400 4.13 -11.17 -45.57
N HIS A 401 5.43 -11.52 -45.52
CA HIS A 401 5.86 -12.73 -44.81
C HIS A 401 6.06 -12.41 -43.32
N GLY A 402 5.17 -12.91 -42.48
CA GLY A 402 5.31 -12.89 -41.02
C GLY A 402 5.31 -14.31 -40.48
N PHE A 403 6.13 -14.58 -39.48
CA PHE A 403 6.03 -15.79 -38.67
C PHE A 403 5.60 -15.40 -37.26
N HIS A 404 4.84 -16.26 -36.60
CA HIS A 404 4.53 -16.15 -35.18
C HIS A 404 4.48 -17.56 -34.58
N VAL A 405 4.81 -17.68 -33.29
CA VAL A 405 4.83 -18.95 -32.56
C VAL A 405 3.76 -18.89 -31.48
N HIS A 406 2.88 -19.89 -31.44
CA HIS A 406 1.87 -20.00 -30.39
C HIS A 406 2.48 -20.62 -29.13
N MET A 407 2.21 -20.02 -27.97
CA MET A 407 2.66 -20.53 -26.67
C MET A 407 1.90 -21.78 -26.20
N PHE A 408 0.78 -22.14 -26.84
CA PHE A 408 -0.07 -23.28 -26.50
C PHE A 408 -0.47 -24.03 -27.77
N ALA A 409 -0.38 -25.37 -27.76
CA ALA A 409 -0.96 -26.21 -28.79
C ALA A 409 -2.45 -26.46 -28.50
N LEU A 410 -3.32 -26.34 -29.51
CA LEU A 410 -4.70 -26.77 -29.41
C LEU A 410 -4.79 -28.30 -29.54
N PRO A 411 -5.77 -28.96 -28.91
CA PRO A 411 -6.17 -30.30 -29.33
C PRO A 411 -6.83 -30.22 -30.71
N ASP A 412 -6.26 -30.95 -31.66
CA ASP A 412 -6.77 -31.43 -32.95
C ASP A 412 -7.91 -30.65 -33.64
N GLY A 413 -7.55 -29.87 -34.68
CA GLY A 413 -8.39 -29.74 -35.89
C GLY A 413 -9.14 -28.43 -36.14
N ILE A 414 -8.94 -27.36 -35.36
CA ILE A 414 -9.60 -26.06 -35.60
C ILE A 414 -8.55 -25.01 -36.02
N TRP A 415 -8.69 -24.47 -37.23
CA TRP A 415 -7.75 -23.53 -37.87
C TRP A 415 -8.25 -22.08 -37.78
N ASP A 416 -8.24 -21.49 -36.58
CA ASP A 416 -8.69 -20.11 -36.33
C ASP A 416 -7.64 -19.34 -35.51
N CYS A 417 -7.11 -18.24 -36.08
CA CYS A 417 -6.08 -17.37 -35.48
C CYS A 417 -6.59 -16.45 -34.35
N SER A 418 -7.89 -16.39 -34.06
CA SER A 418 -8.50 -15.41 -33.16
C SER A 418 -8.52 -15.81 -31.68
N GLN A 419 -8.09 -17.03 -31.33
CA GLN A 419 -8.24 -17.56 -29.95
C GLN A 419 -6.95 -18.07 -29.28
N ALA A 420 -5.76 -17.80 -29.84
CA ALA A 420 -4.50 -18.43 -29.39
C ALA A 420 -3.60 -17.58 -28.45
N GLY A 421 -4.15 -16.57 -27.77
CA GLY A 421 -3.40 -15.75 -26.80
C GLY A 421 -2.52 -14.66 -27.41
N ALA A 422 -1.70 -13.99 -26.58
CA ALA A 422 -0.95 -12.79 -26.95
C ALA A 422 0.06 -13.04 -28.08
N HIS A 423 0.12 -12.11 -29.04
CA HIS A 423 1.02 -12.16 -30.18
C HIS A 423 2.26 -11.32 -29.92
N TRP A 424 3.45 -11.87 -30.18
CA TRP A 424 4.67 -11.07 -30.29
C TRP A 424 4.80 -10.53 -31.72
N ASN A 425 4.59 -9.22 -31.88
CA ASN A 425 4.77 -8.52 -33.15
C ASN A 425 5.96 -7.55 -33.02
N PRO A 426 7.08 -7.78 -33.72
CA PRO A 426 8.27 -6.95 -33.59
C PRO A 426 8.13 -5.51 -34.14
N TYR A 427 6.96 -5.07 -34.63
CA TYR A 427 6.80 -3.77 -35.32
C TYR A 427 5.61 -2.85 -34.89
N ALA A 428 4.93 -3.10 -33.76
CA ALA A 428 3.99 -2.18 -33.06
C ALA A 428 2.99 -1.30 -33.88
N SER A 429 1.71 -1.71 -33.99
CA SER A 429 0.57 -0.82 -34.35
C SER A 429 -0.73 -1.18 -33.55
N THR A 430 -1.63 -0.20 -33.30
CA THR A 430 -2.30 0.13 -32.00
C THR A 430 -3.83 -0.11 -31.82
N ILE A 431 -4.29 -0.19 -30.54
CA ILE A 431 -5.62 0.25 -30.01
C ILE A 431 -5.35 1.28 -28.87
N SER A 432 -6.14 2.37 -28.77
CA SER A 432 -5.81 3.63 -28.03
C SER A 432 -6.05 3.63 -26.48
N PRO A 433 -5.21 4.32 -25.66
CA PRO A 433 -5.31 4.37 -24.19
C PRO A 433 -6.35 5.37 -23.60
N VAL A 434 -6.77 5.15 -22.34
CA VAL A 434 -7.73 5.99 -21.57
C VAL A 434 -7.11 7.33 -21.12
N THR A 435 -7.81 8.45 -21.33
CA THR A 435 -7.35 9.82 -20.94
C THR A 435 -8.01 10.31 -19.65
N ARG A 436 -7.21 10.85 -18.71
CA ARG A 436 -7.66 11.46 -17.44
C ARG A 436 -6.95 12.79 -17.19
N VAL A 437 -7.71 13.81 -16.77
CA VAL A 437 -7.21 15.17 -16.48
C VAL A 437 -7.86 15.67 -15.20
N LEU A 438 -7.10 16.38 -14.35
CA LEU A 438 -7.58 16.99 -13.10
C LEU A 438 -6.97 18.37 -12.96
N TRP A 439 -7.79 19.41 -12.80
CA TRP A 439 -7.41 20.75 -12.38
C TRP A 439 -7.73 20.90 -10.89
N PRO A 440 -6.72 20.79 -10.00
CA PRO A 440 -6.93 20.82 -8.55
C PRO A 440 -7.20 22.23 -8.03
N PHE A 441 -6.76 23.28 -8.74
CA PHE A 441 -6.84 24.69 -8.32
C PHE A 441 -6.12 25.05 -7.01
N ASP A 442 -5.14 24.24 -6.62
CA ASP A 442 -4.23 24.49 -5.50
C ASP A 442 -3.18 25.56 -5.88
N LEU A 443 -3.53 26.83 -5.68
CA LEU A 443 -2.73 28.04 -5.92
C LEU A 443 -2.33 28.32 -7.37
N ASN A 444 -2.79 27.51 -8.33
CA ASN A 444 -2.54 27.69 -9.76
C ASN A 444 -3.69 27.14 -10.62
N THR A 445 -3.71 27.47 -11.91
CA THR A 445 -4.77 27.06 -12.85
C THR A 445 -4.46 25.79 -13.64
N ASN A 446 -3.26 25.22 -13.50
CA ASN A 446 -2.81 24.09 -14.32
C ASN A 446 -3.46 22.78 -13.88
N ASP A 447 -3.50 21.82 -14.79
CA ASP A 447 -3.87 20.44 -14.43
C ASP A 447 -2.73 19.77 -13.64
N LEU A 448 -3.07 18.72 -12.87
CA LEU A 448 -2.19 18.00 -11.96
C LEU A 448 -0.90 17.49 -12.62
N ASN A 449 -0.98 17.11 -13.89
CA ASN A 449 0.14 16.56 -14.64
C ASN A 449 0.80 17.62 -15.55
N ASN A 450 0.35 18.88 -15.50
CA ASN A 450 0.77 19.97 -16.37
C ASN A 450 0.71 19.64 -17.87
N ILE A 451 -0.20 18.76 -18.29
CA ILE A 451 -0.35 18.34 -19.69
C ILE A 451 -1.11 19.40 -20.48
N TYR A 452 -2.20 19.93 -19.93
CA TYR A 452 -3.13 20.85 -20.58
C TYR A 452 -2.87 22.27 -20.08
N LYS A 453 -1.98 22.99 -20.77
CA LYS A 453 -1.54 24.35 -20.42
C LYS A 453 -2.74 25.28 -20.26
N SER A 454 -2.83 25.92 -19.10
CA SER A 454 -3.92 26.81 -18.72
C SER A 454 -3.43 28.26 -18.66
N ASP A 455 -4.31 29.21 -18.98
CA ASP A 455 -4.06 30.64 -18.94
C ASP A 455 -5.17 31.36 -18.16
N PRO A 456 -4.86 31.91 -16.98
CA PRO A 456 -5.82 32.67 -16.17
C PRO A 456 -6.18 34.00 -16.85
N VAL A 457 -7.46 34.24 -17.07
CA VAL A 457 -7.99 35.47 -17.66
C VAL A 457 -8.43 36.42 -16.54
N ASN A 458 -7.94 37.66 -16.59
CA ASN A 458 -8.26 38.74 -15.61
C ASN A 458 -7.90 38.39 -14.15
N SER A 459 -6.81 37.64 -13.97
CA SER A 459 -6.19 37.31 -12.68
C SER A 459 -7.17 36.79 -11.63
N PRO A 460 -7.76 35.59 -11.82
CA PRO A 460 -8.53 34.90 -10.78
C PRO A 460 -7.74 34.78 -9.48
N SER A 461 -8.43 34.93 -8.35
CA SER A 461 -7.84 34.73 -7.02
C SER A 461 -8.08 33.30 -6.51
N TYR A 462 -7.34 32.87 -5.49
CA TYR A 462 -7.55 31.59 -4.81
C TYR A 462 -8.05 31.82 -3.39
N VAL A 463 -8.94 30.94 -2.93
CA VAL A 463 -9.46 30.98 -1.56
C VAL A 463 -9.27 29.61 -0.90
N PRO A 464 -9.10 29.54 0.44
CA PRO A 464 -9.07 28.26 1.14
C PRO A 464 -10.29 27.41 0.78
N SER A 465 -10.05 26.15 0.43
CA SER A 465 -11.11 25.22 0.07
C SER A 465 -11.34 24.21 1.19
N PRO A 466 -12.59 23.83 1.48
CA PRO A 466 -12.86 22.67 2.32
C PRO A 466 -12.62 21.34 1.59
N VAL A 467 -12.38 21.40 0.28
CA VAL A 467 -12.23 20.26 -0.64
C VAL A 467 -10.77 19.89 -0.89
N SER A 468 -9.93 20.88 -1.16
CA SER A 468 -8.49 20.76 -1.47
C SER A 468 -7.68 21.75 -0.62
N GLN A 469 -6.53 22.24 -1.09
CA GLN A 469 -5.82 23.33 -0.43
C GLN A 469 -6.51 24.66 -0.75
N THR A 470 -6.76 24.95 -2.03
CA THR A 470 -7.49 26.15 -2.45
C THR A 470 -8.44 25.90 -3.61
N ALA A 471 -9.49 26.71 -3.70
CA ALA A 471 -10.40 26.76 -4.84
C ALA A 471 -10.14 28.02 -5.66
N ILE A 472 -10.35 27.95 -6.97
CA ILE A 472 -10.28 29.13 -7.82
C ILE A 472 -11.53 29.98 -7.62
N HIS A 473 -11.35 31.26 -7.34
CA HIS A 473 -12.41 32.25 -7.18
C HIS A 473 -12.54 33.09 -8.45
N LEU A 474 -13.69 32.92 -9.11
CA LEU A 474 -14.06 33.62 -10.32
C LEU A 474 -15.17 34.62 -10.02
N ARG A 475 -14.96 35.88 -10.43
CA ARG A 475 -15.96 36.94 -10.30
C ARG A 475 -16.47 37.33 -11.68
N SER A 476 -17.78 37.18 -11.87
CA SER A 476 -18.45 37.53 -13.12
C SER A 476 -18.28 39.02 -13.46
N SER A 477 -18.32 39.90 -12.44
CA SER A 477 -18.11 41.34 -12.57
C SER A 477 -16.72 41.74 -13.08
N LEU A 478 -15.73 40.84 -12.96
CA LEU A 478 -14.35 41.03 -13.43
C LEU A 478 -14.04 40.17 -14.67
N GLN A 479 -15.04 39.47 -15.22
CA GLN A 479 -14.89 38.62 -16.40
C GLN A 479 -13.76 37.58 -16.26
N GLN A 480 -13.62 37.00 -15.06
CA GLN A 480 -12.53 36.08 -14.73
C GLN A 480 -12.82 34.67 -15.23
N SER A 481 -11.81 34.00 -15.79
CA SER A 481 -11.92 32.62 -16.30
C SER A 481 -10.55 31.96 -16.47
N VAL A 482 -10.52 30.71 -16.92
CA VAL A 482 -9.29 30.01 -17.32
C VAL A 482 -9.45 29.49 -18.74
N THR A 483 -8.42 29.69 -19.56
CA THR A 483 -8.36 29.22 -20.95
C THR A 483 -7.38 28.07 -21.07
N ILE A 484 -7.79 26.94 -21.64
CA ILE A 484 -6.89 25.82 -21.91
C ILE A 484 -6.38 25.93 -23.34
N ILE A 485 -5.06 26.07 -23.48
CA ILE A 485 -4.39 26.46 -24.73
C ILE A 485 -4.01 25.23 -25.56
N GLN A 486 -3.29 24.27 -24.98
CA GLN A 486 -2.79 23.07 -25.67
C GLN A 486 -2.33 21.96 -24.69
N PRO A 487 -2.35 20.67 -25.10
CA PRO A 487 -2.89 20.16 -26.35
C PRO A 487 -4.44 20.22 -26.38
N PHE A 488 -5.04 20.06 -27.56
CA PHE A 488 -6.49 20.03 -27.70
C PHE A 488 -7.08 18.83 -26.94
N LEU A 489 -7.97 19.10 -25.98
CA LEU A 489 -8.70 18.05 -25.28
C LEU A 489 -9.89 17.60 -26.12
N ASN A 490 -9.82 16.37 -26.65
CA ASN A 490 -10.84 15.85 -27.56
C ASN A 490 -12.08 15.35 -26.80
N PHE A 491 -13.25 15.92 -27.10
CA PHE A 491 -14.57 15.43 -26.68
C PHE A 491 -15.35 14.81 -27.86
N ALA A 492 -14.85 14.93 -29.10
CA ALA A 492 -15.59 14.59 -30.30
C ALA A 492 -15.77 13.06 -30.43
N ARG A 493 -17.03 12.63 -30.56
CA ARG A 493 -17.43 11.25 -30.83
C ARG A 493 -16.92 10.22 -29.81
N ILE A 494 -16.59 10.65 -28.59
CA ILE A 494 -16.16 9.79 -27.49
C ILE A 494 -17.10 9.89 -26.29
N SER A 495 -17.07 8.86 -25.46
CA SER A 495 -17.70 8.91 -24.13
C SER A 495 -16.82 9.69 -23.15
N PHE A 496 -17.44 10.44 -22.24
CA PHE A 496 -16.71 11.22 -21.25
C PHE A 496 -17.50 11.49 -19.97
N THR A 497 -16.75 11.82 -18.92
CA THR A 497 -17.27 12.37 -17.66
C THR A 497 -16.48 13.62 -17.29
N VAL A 498 -17.18 14.72 -17.01
CA VAL A 498 -16.63 15.93 -16.38
C VAL A 498 -17.24 16.09 -14.99
N LYS A 499 -16.42 16.33 -13.96
CA LYS A 499 -16.88 16.53 -12.58
C LYS A 499 -16.12 17.65 -11.88
N CYS A 500 -16.71 18.31 -10.89
CA CYS A 500 -16.04 19.31 -10.05
C CYS A 500 -16.85 19.61 -8.79
N TRP A 501 -16.23 20.32 -7.85
CA TRP A 501 -16.92 21.02 -6.78
C TRP A 501 -17.14 22.48 -7.16
N ILE A 502 -18.34 22.98 -6.85
CA ILE A 502 -18.70 24.37 -7.10
C ILE A 502 -19.32 25.01 -5.85
N TYR A 503 -19.04 26.29 -5.65
CA TYR A 503 -19.67 27.14 -4.65
C TYR A 503 -20.15 28.41 -5.35
N PRO A 504 -21.37 28.43 -5.93
CA PRO A 504 -21.88 29.62 -6.60
C PRO A 504 -22.21 30.70 -5.56
N THR A 505 -21.61 31.88 -5.67
CA THR A 505 -21.90 33.06 -4.83
C THR A 505 -23.09 33.84 -5.38
N SER A 506 -23.33 33.75 -6.69
CA SER A 506 -24.50 34.28 -7.37
C SER A 506 -25.09 33.23 -8.30
N LEU A 507 -26.41 33.13 -8.32
CA LEU A 507 -27.13 32.23 -9.23
C LEU A 507 -27.95 33.09 -10.19
N SER A 508 -27.30 33.52 -11.28
CA SER A 508 -27.93 34.28 -12.36
C SER A 508 -29.13 33.55 -12.97
N VAL A 509 -30.11 34.31 -13.47
CA VAL A 509 -31.18 33.81 -14.35
C VAL A 509 -30.66 33.38 -15.72
N TYR A 510 -29.43 33.80 -16.06
CA TYR A 510 -28.70 33.36 -17.25
C TYR A 510 -27.72 32.22 -16.92
N ASP A 511 -26.95 31.77 -17.90
CA ASP A 511 -26.04 30.63 -17.72
C ASP A 511 -24.83 31.00 -16.84
N ASN A 512 -24.48 30.14 -15.88
CA ASN A 512 -23.22 30.19 -15.16
C ASN A 512 -22.36 29.03 -15.65
N THR A 513 -21.44 29.31 -16.57
CA THR A 513 -20.68 28.27 -17.27
C THR A 513 -19.51 27.78 -16.44
N ILE A 514 -19.45 26.48 -16.20
CA ILE A 514 -18.35 25.82 -15.49
C ILE A 514 -17.26 25.42 -16.49
N LEU A 515 -17.64 24.79 -17.60
CA LEU A 515 -16.71 24.34 -18.64
C LEU A 515 -17.37 24.42 -20.02
N SER A 516 -16.63 24.89 -21.03
CA SER A 516 -17.13 25.03 -22.40
C SER A 516 -16.06 24.76 -23.44
N GLN A 517 -16.43 24.15 -24.56
CA GLN A 517 -15.60 24.06 -25.76
C GLN A 517 -16.49 24.26 -26.99
N CYS A 518 -16.24 25.31 -27.78
CA CYS A 518 -17.13 25.68 -28.88
C CYS A 518 -16.38 26.06 -30.16
N GLN A 519 -16.80 25.46 -31.27
CA GLN A 519 -16.34 25.73 -32.63
C GLN A 519 -17.48 26.41 -33.43
N ASN A 520 -17.36 27.70 -33.78
CA ASN A 520 -18.16 28.43 -34.79
C ASN A 520 -19.70 28.19 -34.94
N GLN A 521 -20.42 27.68 -33.93
CA GLN A 521 -21.89 27.70 -33.72
C GLN A 521 -22.83 26.99 -34.75
N PRO A 522 -22.62 25.70 -35.08
CA PRO A 522 -23.71 24.79 -35.41
C PRO A 522 -23.98 23.74 -34.32
N THR A 523 -25.19 23.17 -34.35
CA THR A 523 -25.65 22.07 -33.48
C THR A 523 -24.58 20.97 -33.41
N ARG A 524 -24.23 20.53 -32.19
CA ARG A 524 -23.26 19.48 -31.83
C ARG A 524 -21.78 19.84 -31.88
N ILE A 525 -21.38 21.09 -32.15
CA ILE A 525 -19.97 21.49 -32.05
C ILE A 525 -19.72 22.63 -31.04
N CYS A 526 -20.65 22.82 -30.11
CA CYS A 526 -20.47 23.67 -28.93
C CYS A 526 -20.97 22.97 -27.66
N LEU A 527 -20.02 22.53 -26.82
CA LEU A 527 -20.23 21.91 -25.53
C LEU A 527 -20.29 22.99 -24.45
N GLN A 528 -21.34 22.97 -23.64
CA GLN A 528 -21.52 23.85 -22.47
C GLN A 528 -21.97 23.03 -21.27
N LEU A 529 -21.22 23.12 -20.17
CA LEU A 529 -21.53 22.51 -18.88
C LEU A 529 -21.62 23.62 -17.83
N GLY A 530 -22.71 23.68 -17.06
CA GLY A 530 -22.90 24.76 -16.11
C GLY A 530 -24.26 24.75 -15.42
N LEU A 531 -24.66 25.93 -14.91
CA LEU A 531 -25.98 26.14 -14.32
C LEU A 531 -26.83 27.03 -15.23
N ARG A 532 -28.09 26.69 -15.46
CA ARG A 532 -29.09 27.53 -16.13
C ARG A 532 -30.31 27.64 -15.24
N ASN A 533 -30.75 28.85 -14.91
CA ASN A 533 -31.85 29.08 -13.95
C ASN A 533 -31.65 28.31 -12.63
N ALA A 534 -30.43 28.40 -12.07
CA ALA A 534 -30.03 27.68 -10.85
C ALA A 534 -30.16 26.14 -10.88
N THR A 535 -30.31 25.51 -12.04
CA THR A 535 -30.33 24.04 -12.21
C THR A 535 -29.15 23.58 -13.07
N LEU A 536 -28.68 22.34 -12.91
CA LEU A 536 -27.59 21.79 -13.75
C LEU A 536 -27.97 21.82 -15.24
N PHE A 537 -27.01 22.07 -16.10
CA PHE A 537 -27.20 22.23 -17.53
C PHE A 537 -26.05 21.63 -18.33
N MET A 538 -26.39 20.76 -19.28
CA MET A 538 -25.48 20.20 -20.28
C MET A 538 -26.04 20.48 -21.66
N GLY A 539 -25.28 21.16 -22.51
CA GLY A 539 -25.70 21.51 -23.87
C GLY A 539 -24.67 21.15 -24.92
N LEU A 540 -25.14 20.61 -26.04
CA LEU A 540 -24.37 20.48 -27.28
C LEU A 540 -24.83 21.49 -28.35
N PHE A 541 -25.40 22.62 -27.93
CA PHE A 541 -26.11 23.60 -28.76
C PHE A 541 -27.38 23.03 -29.41
N GLU A 542 -28.56 23.59 -29.09
CA GLU A 542 -29.92 23.09 -29.39
C GLU A 542 -30.28 21.69 -28.88
N ASP A 543 -29.31 20.89 -28.42
CA ASP A 543 -29.49 19.59 -27.77
C ASP A 543 -29.12 19.68 -26.28
N TYR A 544 -30.12 19.97 -25.44
CA TYR A 544 -29.93 20.36 -24.03
C TYR A 544 -30.52 19.35 -23.04
N LEU A 545 -29.76 19.04 -21.98
CA LEU A 545 -30.24 18.41 -20.75
C LEU A 545 -30.29 19.45 -19.62
N LYS A 546 -31.46 19.60 -19.01
CA LYS A 546 -31.68 20.41 -17.81
C LYS A 546 -31.90 19.51 -16.60
N GLY A 547 -31.23 19.85 -15.50
CA GLY A 547 -31.43 19.26 -14.18
C GLY A 547 -32.81 19.57 -13.59
N LYS A 548 -33.16 18.88 -12.51
CA LYS A 548 -34.42 19.04 -11.78
C LYS A 548 -34.27 19.88 -10.53
N THR A 549 -33.11 19.80 -9.88
CA THR A 549 -32.89 20.43 -8.57
C THR A 549 -32.43 21.87 -8.72
N VAL A 550 -33.12 22.79 -8.03
CA VAL A 550 -32.74 24.21 -7.91
C VAL A 550 -31.70 24.35 -6.80
N LEU A 551 -30.51 24.85 -7.14
CA LEU A 551 -29.40 25.11 -6.22
C LEU A 551 -29.63 26.42 -5.44
N LYS A 552 -29.02 26.53 -4.27
CA LYS A 552 -28.97 27.75 -3.46
C LYS A 552 -27.55 28.32 -3.48
N ALA A 553 -27.43 29.63 -3.59
CA ALA A 553 -26.13 30.29 -3.52
C ALA A 553 -25.46 30.01 -2.16
N ASN A 554 -24.15 30.18 -2.11
CA ASN A 554 -23.33 30.05 -0.91
C ASN A 554 -23.32 28.64 -0.29
N ASN A 555 -23.42 27.60 -1.12
CA ASN A 555 -23.29 26.20 -0.72
C ASN A 555 -22.33 25.45 -1.64
N TRP A 556 -21.55 24.52 -1.07
CA TRP A 556 -20.72 23.61 -1.86
C TRP A 556 -21.58 22.49 -2.46
N TYR A 557 -21.43 22.28 -3.76
CA TYR A 557 -22.05 21.19 -4.50
C TYR A 557 -21.00 20.42 -5.28
N HIS A 558 -21.08 19.10 -5.25
CA HIS A 558 -20.39 18.27 -6.23
C HIS A 558 -21.29 18.07 -7.44
N VAL A 559 -20.79 18.39 -8.63
CA VAL A 559 -21.55 18.27 -9.88
C VAL A 559 -20.80 17.39 -10.87
N ALA A 560 -21.53 16.58 -11.63
CA ALA A 560 -20.95 15.79 -12.72
C ALA A 560 -21.84 15.76 -13.95
N TYR A 561 -21.21 15.72 -15.11
CA TYR A 561 -21.80 15.71 -16.45
C TYR A 561 -21.22 14.51 -17.21
N VAL A 562 -22.09 13.59 -17.63
CA VAL A 562 -21.70 12.32 -18.26
C VAL A 562 -22.31 12.22 -19.64
N PHE A 563 -21.49 11.84 -20.63
CA PHE A 563 -21.93 11.50 -21.97
C PHE A 563 -21.44 10.11 -22.36
N ASP A 564 -22.36 9.26 -22.81
CA ASP A 564 -22.04 7.97 -23.42
C ASP A 564 -22.28 8.05 -24.93
N ALA A 565 -21.20 8.00 -25.73
CA ALA A 565 -21.28 8.06 -27.18
C ALA A 565 -21.87 6.79 -27.80
N ALA A 566 -21.79 5.63 -27.13
CA ALA A 566 -22.33 4.37 -27.66
C ALA A 566 -23.86 4.37 -27.60
N SER A 567 -24.44 4.85 -26.49
CA SER A 567 -25.89 4.91 -26.28
C SER A 567 -26.51 6.28 -26.56
N LEU A 568 -25.69 7.31 -26.82
CA LEU A 568 -26.04 8.72 -26.90
C LEU A 568 -26.66 9.28 -25.60
N GLN A 569 -26.36 8.69 -24.45
CA GLN A 569 -26.96 9.09 -23.18
C GLN A 569 -26.24 10.31 -22.57
N GLN A 570 -26.99 11.37 -22.24
CA GLN A 570 -26.56 12.49 -21.41
C GLN A 570 -27.11 12.32 -20.00
N ALA A 571 -26.29 12.52 -18.97
CA ALA A 571 -26.72 12.53 -17.58
C ALA A 571 -26.01 13.62 -16.77
N VAL A 572 -26.73 14.22 -15.83
CA VAL A 572 -26.20 15.18 -14.85
C VAL A 572 -26.44 14.70 -13.43
N TYR A 573 -25.47 14.91 -12.55
CA TYR A 573 -25.48 14.44 -11.18
C TYR A 573 -25.19 15.60 -10.22
N LEU A 574 -25.95 15.67 -9.14
CA LEU A 574 -25.79 16.64 -8.05
C LEU A 574 -25.54 15.89 -6.74
N ASN A 575 -24.45 16.24 -6.04
CA ASN A 575 -24.02 15.62 -4.78
C ASN A 575 -24.00 14.09 -4.85
N GLY A 576 -23.51 13.55 -5.96
CA GLY A 576 -23.36 12.12 -6.18
C GLY A 576 -24.64 11.38 -6.63
N LYS A 577 -25.79 12.06 -6.74
CA LYS A 577 -27.07 11.47 -7.17
C LYS A 577 -27.44 11.96 -8.57
N GLN A 578 -28.04 11.10 -9.38
CA GLN A 578 -28.52 11.47 -10.71
C GLN A 578 -29.67 12.46 -10.60
N ASP A 579 -29.52 13.65 -11.19
CA ASP A 579 -30.53 14.71 -11.17
C ASP A 579 -31.40 14.67 -12.43
N ALA A 580 -30.80 14.45 -13.60
CA ALA A 580 -31.53 14.24 -14.85
C ALA A 580 -30.73 13.41 -15.86
N MET A 581 -31.44 12.81 -16.82
CA MET A 581 -30.86 11.98 -17.88
C MET A 581 -31.77 12.01 -19.12
N ARG A 582 -31.17 12.02 -20.31
CA ARG A 582 -31.88 11.91 -21.60
C ARG A 582 -31.00 11.23 -22.65
N LYS A 583 -31.60 10.83 -23.77
CA LYS A 583 -30.87 10.45 -24.97
C LYS A 583 -30.68 11.68 -25.86
N ALA A 584 -29.44 12.01 -26.21
CA ALA A 584 -29.09 13.05 -27.16
C ALA A 584 -29.38 12.57 -28.60
N SER A 585 -29.48 13.53 -29.51
CA SER A 585 -29.73 13.25 -30.92
C SER A 585 -28.48 12.77 -31.66
N ASN A 586 -27.29 13.13 -31.16
CA ASN A 586 -25.98 12.70 -31.67
C ASN A 586 -24.88 13.03 -30.65
N SER A 587 -23.66 12.55 -30.90
CA SER A 587 -22.47 12.90 -30.12
C SER A 587 -22.02 14.33 -30.38
N TYR A 588 -21.21 14.89 -29.48
CA TYR A 588 -20.43 16.10 -29.76
C TYR A 588 -19.45 15.82 -30.91
N GLN A 589 -19.30 16.77 -31.83
CA GLN A 589 -18.55 16.64 -33.09
C GLN A 589 -17.46 17.71 -33.25
N GLY A 590 -17.29 18.61 -32.29
CA GLY A 590 -16.32 19.69 -32.39
C GLY A 590 -14.90 19.17 -32.31
N THR A 591 -14.13 19.34 -33.39
CA THR A 591 -12.74 18.85 -33.51
C THR A 591 -11.72 19.96 -33.29
N GLU A 592 -12.18 21.18 -33.07
CA GLU A 592 -11.41 22.39 -32.77
C GLU A 592 -12.22 23.27 -31.80
N GLY A 593 -11.65 24.40 -31.38
CA GLY A 593 -12.28 25.30 -30.41
C GLY A 593 -11.59 25.28 -29.05
N ILE A 594 -11.57 26.45 -28.41
CA ILE A 594 -10.86 26.68 -27.15
C ILE A 594 -11.68 26.11 -26.00
N LEU A 595 -11.04 25.30 -25.14
CA LEU A 595 -11.64 24.83 -23.89
C LEU A 595 -11.48 25.92 -22.82
N THR A 596 -12.58 26.33 -22.22
CA THR A 596 -12.60 27.36 -21.16
C THR A 596 -13.24 26.83 -19.89
N ILE A 597 -12.70 27.23 -18.74
CA ILE A 597 -13.26 27.00 -17.42
C ILE A 597 -13.76 28.33 -16.87
N GLY A 598 -14.99 28.36 -16.36
CA GLY A 598 -15.60 29.56 -15.78
C GLY A 598 -16.19 30.54 -16.80
N THR A 599 -16.12 30.24 -18.10
CA THR A 599 -16.80 31.04 -19.14
C THR A 599 -17.15 30.21 -20.37
N SER A 600 -18.03 30.75 -21.21
CA SER A 600 -18.21 30.28 -22.59
C SER A 600 -17.64 31.31 -23.58
N LYS A 601 -16.61 30.94 -24.34
CA LYS A 601 -16.04 31.78 -25.41
C LYS A 601 -16.58 31.34 -26.77
N SER A 602 -17.47 32.14 -27.37
CA SER A 602 -17.85 31.99 -28.78
C SER A 602 -18.42 33.31 -29.34
N SER A 603 -18.23 33.52 -30.63
CA SER A 603 -18.54 34.77 -31.35
C SER A 603 -20.04 35.12 -31.47
N ARG A 604 -20.96 34.23 -31.08
CA ARG A 604 -22.43 34.43 -31.21
C ARG A 604 -23.29 34.03 -30.01
N ILE A 605 -22.70 33.55 -28.91
CA ILE A 605 -23.40 33.39 -27.62
C ILE A 605 -23.03 34.56 -26.71
N HIS A 606 -23.98 34.98 -25.88
CA HIS A 606 -23.66 35.91 -24.79
C HIS A 606 -22.60 35.26 -23.90
N GLN A 607 -21.45 35.93 -23.78
CA GLN A 607 -20.38 35.46 -22.90
C GLN A 607 -20.91 35.45 -21.46
N THR A 608 -20.93 34.26 -20.91
CA THR A 608 -21.38 33.98 -19.55
C THR A 608 -20.18 33.67 -18.69
N TYR A 609 -20.22 34.09 -17.42
CA TYR A 609 -19.14 33.87 -16.46
C TYR A 609 -19.69 33.16 -15.22
N PHE A 610 -18.90 32.27 -14.66
CA PHE A 610 -19.19 31.70 -13.35
C PHE A 610 -18.88 32.73 -12.26
N ASP A 611 -19.76 32.81 -11.26
CA ASP A 611 -19.57 33.66 -10.08
C ASP A 611 -19.52 32.76 -8.84
N GLY A 612 -18.32 32.61 -8.28
CA GLY A 612 -18.07 31.77 -7.12
C GLY A 612 -16.77 30.98 -7.18
N TYR A 613 -16.75 29.85 -6.47
CA TYR A 613 -15.57 28.99 -6.35
C TYR A 613 -15.72 27.71 -7.17
N ILE A 614 -14.66 27.27 -7.84
CA ILE A 614 -14.56 25.96 -8.50
C ILE A 614 -13.35 25.22 -7.94
N ASP A 615 -13.49 23.92 -7.73
CA ASP A 615 -12.42 23.10 -7.17
C ASP A 615 -12.46 21.66 -7.73
N GLN A 616 -11.29 21.01 -7.80
CA GLN A 616 -11.12 19.62 -8.23
C GLN A 616 -11.85 19.27 -9.55
N LEU A 617 -11.72 20.13 -10.56
CA LEU A 617 -12.36 19.91 -11.86
C LEU A 617 -11.63 18.79 -12.61
N SER A 618 -12.34 17.76 -13.07
CA SER A 618 -11.73 16.60 -13.72
C SER A 618 -12.48 16.17 -14.96
N PHE A 619 -11.72 15.72 -15.96
CA PHE A 619 -12.19 15.05 -17.17
C PHE A 619 -11.66 13.62 -17.23
N VAL A 620 -12.51 12.68 -17.66
CA VAL A 620 -12.12 11.29 -17.96
C VAL A 620 -12.82 10.86 -19.25
N SER A 621 -12.10 10.21 -20.17
CA SER A 621 -12.64 9.68 -21.43
C SER A 621 -13.43 8.36 -21.27
N LEU A 622 -14.16 8.23 -20.15
CA LEU A 622 -15.00 7.07 -19.82
C LEU A 622 -16.33 7.55 -19.24
N VAL A 623 -17.36 6.71 -19.40
CA VAL A 623 -18.64 6.86 -18.71
C VAL A 623 -18.46 6.42 -17.27
N LYS A 624 -18.54 7.35 -16.30
CA LYS A 624 -18.56 6.98 -14.89
C LYS A 624 -19.96 6.55 -14.48
N SER A 625 -20.01 5.45 -13.72
CA SER A 625 -21.22 4.98 -13.06
C SER A 625 -21.68 5.96 -11.96
N VAL A 626 -22.96 5.90 -11.60
CA VAL A 626 -23.51 6.64 -10.44
C VAL A 626 -22.70 6.38 -9.16
N ASP A 627 -22.20 5.16 -9.00
CA ASP A 627 -21.39 4.69 -7.89
C ASP A 627 -19.96 5.30 -7.85
N GLU A 628 -19.40 5.66 -9.01
CA GLU A 628 -18.14 6.40 -9.11
C GLU A 628 -18.34 7.88 -8.83
N ILE A 629 -19.42 8.47 -9.36
CA ILE A 629 -19.76 9.88 -9.15
C ILE A 629 -20.15 10.15 -7.70
N TRP A 630 -20.82 9.20 -7.04
CA TRP A 630 -21.12 9.27 -5.61
C TRP A 630 -19.86 9.21 -4.75
N ARG A 631 -18.89 8.35 -5.09
CA ARG A 631 -17.58 8.33 -4.42
C ARG A 631 -16.83 9.64 -4.59
N ASP A 632 -16.84 10.19 -5.80
CA ASP A 632 -16.21 11.48 -6.09
C ASP A 632 -16.82 12.61 -5.24
N ALA A 633 -18.13 12.57 -4.98
CA ALA A 633 -18.85 13.53 -4.15
C ALA A 633 -18.61 13.38 -2.62
N THR A 634 -18.05 12.27 -2.15
CA THR A 634 -17.94 11.94 -0.71
C THR A 634 -16.50 11.90 -0.19
N THR A 635 -15.51 12.01 -1.08
CA THR A 635 -14.07 11.87 -0.74
C THR A 635 -13.53 13.01 0.14
N ILE A 636 -14.24 14.13 0.26
CA ILE A 636 -13.74 15.39 0.83
C ILE A 636 -14.09 15.65 2.30
N LYS A 637 -15.11 15.00 2.85
CA LYS A 637 -15.46 15.13 4.28
C LYS A 637 -14.33 14.69 5.24
N ARG A 638 -13.22 14.15 4.75
CA ARG A 638 -12.04 13.70 5.52
C ARG A 638 -11.01 14.80 5.85
N ASN A 639 -10.96 15.91 5.09
CA ASN A 639 -9.88 16.92 5.26
C ASN A 639 -10.25 18.06 6.20
N GLN A 640 -11.54 18.27 6.52
CA GLN A 640 -11.94 19.33 7.46
C GLN A 640 -11.59 19.02 8.93
N ASP A 641 -11.44 17.75 9.29
CA ASP A 641 -11.15 17.35 10.68
C ASP A 641 -9.66 17.55 11.09
N PHE A 642 -8.78 17.87 10.13
CA PHE A 642 -7.34 18.04 10.36
C PHE A 642 -6.87 19.49 10.62
N LEU A 643 -7.71 20.51 10.38
CA LEU A 643 -7.29 21.93 10.47
C LEU A 643 -7.85 22.72 11.68
N SER A 644 -8.66 22.11 12.56
CA SER A 644 -9.29 22.82 13.69
C SER A 644 -8.55 22.70 15.04
N HIS A 645 -7.30 22.24 15.08
CA HIS A 645 -6.57 22.01 16.35
C HIS A 645 -5.74 23.20 16.87
N PHE A 646 -5.95 24.42 16.39
CA PHE A 646 -5.46 25.64 17.04
C PHE A 646 -6.56 26.70 17.08
N VAL A 647 -6.80 27.26 18.28
CA VAL A 647 -7.87 28.20 18.70
C VAL A 647 -9.13 27.51 19.23
N GLY A 648 -9.25 27.50 20.57
CA GLY A 648 -10.45 27.04 21.27
C GLY A 648 -11.59 28.06 21.27
N ILE A 649 -12.82 27.54 21.28
CA ILE A 649 -14.04 28.03 21.96
C ILE A 649 -15.10 26.92 21.83
N TYR A 650 -15.83 26.67 22.93
CA TYR A 650 -17.00 25.78 23.04
C TYR A 650 -18.18 26.28 22.16
N ASP A 651 -18.91 25.42 21.44
CA ASP A 651 -20.29 25.02 21.79
C ASP A 651 -20.98 24.05 20.77
N VAL A 652 -21.94 23.29 21.32
CA VAL A 652 -22.88 22.22 20.92
C VAL A 652 -23.34 21.90 19.46
N SER A 653 -23.29 20.58 19.16
CA SER A 653 -24.30 19.64 18.57
C SER A 653 -24.78 19.69 17.09
N PRO A 654 -25.23 18.53 16.51
CA PRO A 654 -24.88 18.09 15.15
C PRO A 654 -26.03 18.11 14.11
N PRO A 655 -25.73 17.84 12.82
CA PRO A 655 -26.46 16.74 12.18
C PRO A 655 -25.60 15.85 11.26
N SER A 656 -25.61 14.56 11.62
CA SER A 656 -25.75 13.38 10.75
C SER A 656 -25.05 13.34 9.38
N GLY A 657 -24.10 12.42 9.24
CA GLY A 657 -23.97 11.63 8.02
C GLY A 657 -22.55 11.39 7.50
N ILE A 658 -21.98 10.27 7.96
CA ILE A 658 -21.06 9.36 7.26
C ILE A 658 -19.65 9.91 6.98
N HIS A 659 -18.73 9.61 7.90
CA HIS A 659 -17.28 9.58 7.70
C HIS A 659 -16.88 8.16 7.31
N ILE A 660 -16.09 7.98 6.27
CA ILE A 660 -15.38 6.73 5.98
C ILE A 660 -13.94 6.98 6.45
N TRP A 661 -13.23 6.08 7.14
CA TRP A 661 -11.77 6.18 7.36
C TRP A 661 -10.99 5.18 6.48
N LYS A 662 -9.75 5.52 6.13
CA LYS A 662 -8.77 4.62 5.49
C LYS A 662 -8.19 3.74 6.60
N ARG A 663 -8.34 2.42 6.50
CA ARG A 663 -7.63 1.46 7.37
C ARG A 663 -6.16 1.48 6.97
N THR A 664 -5.27 1.69 7.92
CA THR A 664 -3.80 1.65 7.79
C THR A 664 -3.32 0.22 7.64
N GLU A 665 -2.24 0.07 6.86
CA GLU A 665 -1.67 -1.16 6.29
C GLU A 665 -0.90 -2.04 7.31
N THR A 666 -1.20 -1.98 8.61
CA THR A 666 -0.43 -2.69 9.66
C THR A 666 -1.19 -3.85 10.33
N SER A 667 -2.37 -4.24 9.85
CA SER A 667 -3.09 -5.39 10.39
C SER A 667 -2.42 -6.70 9.97
N ILE A 668 -2.25 -7.64 10.91
CA ILE A 668 -1.59 -8.96 10.73
C ILE A 668 -2.15 -9.76 9.52
N TYR A 669 -3.39 -9.48 9.14
CA TYR A 669 -3.94 -9.80 7.84
C TYR A 669 -4.65 -8.55 7.30
N ASP A 670 -4.24 -8.04 6.13
CA ASP A 670 -4.91 -6.95 5.40
C ASP A 670 -6.30 -7.42 4.93
N PHE A 671 -7.24 -7.54 5.87
CA PHE A 671 -8.66 -7.75 5.59
C PHE A 671 -9.28 -6.41 5.29
N ARG A 672 -9.52 -6.18 4.01
CA ARG A 672 -10.30 -5.03 3.57
C ARG A 672 -11.78 -5.34 3.82
N PRO A 673 -12.56 -4.45 4.47
CA PRO A 673 -14.00 -4.46 4.23
C PRO A 673 -14.17 -4.33 2.70
N PRO A 674 -14.98 -5.16 2.05
CA PRO A 674 -14.99 -5.25 0.59
C PRO A 674 -15.42 -3.90 0.01
N ASN A 675 -14.46 -3.15 -0.50
CA ASN A 675 -14.75 -2.15 -1.51
C ASN A 675 -15.04 -2.92 -2.80
N LYS A 676 -16.32 -3.03 -3.17
CA LYS A 676 -16.83 -3.23 -4.54
C LYS A 676 -16.41 -4.48 -5.32
N LEU A 677 -15.64 -5.41 -4.77
CA LEU A 677 -15.12 -6.60 -5.47
C LEU A 677 -16.11 -7.79 -5.58
N TRP A 678 -17.38 -7.63 -5.22
CA TRP A 678 -18.27 -8.78 -4.99
C TRP A 678 -19.68 -8.61 -5.56
N CYS A 679 -20.14 -9.60 -6.33
CA CYS A 679 -21.47 -9.65 -6.94
C CYS A 679 -22.11 -11.05 -6.84
N PRO A 680 -22.72 -11.44 -5.71
CA PRO A 680 -23.81 -12.42 -5.71
C PRO A 680 -25.18 -11.74 -5.79
N TRP A 681 -25.23 -10.41 -5.67
CA TRP A 681 -26.48 -9.63 -5.66
C TRP A 681 -26.65 -8.75 -6.90
N ARG A 682 -25.72 -8.81 -7.88
CA ARG A 682 -25.77 -8.11 -9.17
C ARG A 682 -25.63 -9.12 -10.31
N ALA A 683 -26.33 -8.91 -11.41
CA ALA A 683 -26.42 -9.86 -12.54
C ALA A 683 -25.12 -9.97 -13.35
N ASP A 684 -24.25 -8.95 -13.30
CA ASP A 684 -23.06 -8.84 -14.14
C ASP A 684 -21.80 -8.75 -13.26
N CYS A 685 -21.20 -9.89 -12.95
CA CYS A 685 -19.92 -9.96 -12.22
C CYS A 685 -18.75 -9.79 -13.21
N THR A 686 -18.21 -8.57 -13.31
CA THR A 686 -17.13 -8.23 -14.28
C THR A 686 -15.78 -7.94 -13.62
N GLN A 687 -15.67 -8.06 -12.30
CA GLN A 687 -14.43 -7.71 -11.57
C GLN A 687 -13.57 -8.94 -11.31
N VAL A 688 -12.32 -8.84 -11.76
CA VAL A 688 -11.25 -9.83 -11.59
C VAL A 688 -10.58 -9.59 -10.23
N LEU A 689 -10.27 -10.66 -9.50
CA LEU A 689 -9.47 -10.60 -8.28
C LEU A 689 -7.99 -10.41 -8.66
N ASP A 690 -7.35 -9.37 -8.12
CA ASP A 690 -5.95 -9.01 -8.39
C ASP A 690 -4.92 -9.95 -7.70
N GLN A 691 -5.28 -11.19 -7.34
CA GLN A 691 -4.58 -11.96 -6.30
C GLN A 691 -3.84 -13.21 -6.77
N ASN A 692 -3.69 -13.48 -8.08
CA ASN A 692 -2.86 -14.57 -8.63
C ASN A 692 -2.97 -15.94 -7.89
N GLY A 693 -4.17 -16.31 -7.42
CA GLY A 693 -4.38 -17.56 -6.67
C GLY A 693 -3.98 -17.56 -5.19
N GLN A 694 -3.57 -16.43 -4.62
CA GLN A 694 -3.15 -16.29 -3.23
C GLN A 694 -4.10 -15.37 -2.47
N MET A 695 -5.00 -15.93 -1.65
CA MET A 695 -6.08 -15.15 -1.03
C MET A 695 -6.68 -15.82 0.22
N THR A 696 -7.36 -15.03 1.04
CA THR A 696 -8.29 -15.54 2.07
C THR A 696 -9.65 -14.89 1.91
N ILE A 697 -10.70 -15.71 1.85
CA ILE A 697 -12.11 -15.28 1.78
C ILE A 697 -12.73 -15.54 3.14
N GLU A 698 -13.11 -14.48 3.86
CA GLU A 698 -13.79 -14.54 5.15
C GLU A 698 -15.29 -14.28 4.96
N MET A 699 -16.15 -15.04 5.62
CA MET A 699 -17.59 -14.91 5.63
C MET A 699 -18.14 -14.90 7.06
N ASP A 700 -18.64 -13.73 7.45
CA ASP A 700 -19.30 -13.46 8.70
C ASP A 700 -20.82 -13.52 8.51
N GLN A 701 -21.46 -14.52 9.11
CA GLN A 701 -22.91 -14.72 9.06
C GLN A 701 -23.54 -14.38 10.41
N MET A 702 -24.56 -13.52 10.43
CA MET A 702 -25.34 -13.20 11.63
C MET A 702 -26.26 -14.36 12.08
N GLU A 703 -26.63 -15.25 11.15
CA GLU A 703 -27.37 -16.47 11.41
C GLU A 703 -26.83 -17.59 10.51
N PRO A 704 -26.86 -18.87 10.93
CA PRO A 704 -26.22 -19.94 10.18
C PRO A 704 -27.03 -20.33 8.94
N LEU A 705 -26.55 -19.92 7.76
CA LEU A 705 -27.15 -20.24 6.47
C LEU A 705 -26.22 -21.18 5.69
N PRO A 706 -26.70 -22.35 5.24
CA PRO A 706 -25.95 -23.24 4.35
C PRO A 706 -25.38 -22.48 3.14
N PHE A 707 -24.14 -22.75 2.77
CA PHE A 707 -23.47 -21.98 1.71
C PHE A 707 -22.45 -22.78 0.92
N GLU A 708 -22.14 -22.30 -0.28
CA GLU A 708 -21.02 -22.75 -1.10
C GLU A 708 -20.23 -21.53 -1.57
N LEU A 709 -18.94 -21.44 -1.23
CA LEU A 709 -17.98 -20.52 -1.85
C LEU A 709 -17.28 -21.25 -3.00
N ARG A 710 -17.09 -20.57 -4.13
CA ARG A 710 -16.45 -21.10 -5.34
C ARG A 710 -15.40 -20.12 -5.82
N ALA A 711 -14.12 -20.40 -5.59
CA ALA A 711 -13.03 -19.64 -6.17
C ALA A 711 -12.71 -20.21 -7.57
N SER A 712 -12.93 -19.42 -8.62
CA SER A 712 -12.91 -19.83 -10.03
C SER A 712 -11.98 -18.98 -10.89
N ILE A 713 -11.55 -19.54 -12.01
CA ILE A 713 -10.85 -18.83 -13.10
C ILE A 713 -11.80 -18.12 -14.07
N SER A 714 -13.11 -18.36 -13.97
CA SER A 714 -14.13 -17.80 -14.87
C SER A 714 -15.19 -17.01 -14.13
N ASN A 715 -15.67 -15.94 -14.76
CA ASN A 715 -16.78 -15.11 -14.27
C ASN A 715 -18.16 -15.75 -14.49
N ASN A 716 -18.24 -16.76 -15.35
CA ASN A 716 -19.47 -17.53 -15.60
C ASN A 716 -19.35 -18.92 -14.97
N PRO A 717 -20.16 -19.23 -13.91
CA PRO A 717 -20.08 -20.48 -13.19
C PRO A 717 -20.41 -21.75 -14.01
N THR A 718 -20.93 -21.60 -15.24
CA THR A 718 -21.24 -22.72 -16.15
C THR A 718 -20.06 -23.12 -17.05
N ASN A 719 -19.09 -22.23 -17.25
CA ASN A 719 -17.95 -22.42 -18.15
C ASN A 719 -16.65 -22.71 -17.38
N ASP A 720 -16.75 -22.96 -16.08
CA ASP A 720 -15.61 -23.15 -15.20
C ASP A 720 -14.86 -24.46 -15.49
N THR A 721 -13.61 -24.38 -15.93
CA THR A 721 -12.73 -25.55 -16.09
C THR A 721 -11.90 -25.84 -14.84
N TYR A 722 -11.67 -24.84 -13.96
CA TYR A 722 -11.02 -25.03 -12.66
C TYR A 722 -11.70 -24.22 -11.56
N VAL A 723 -12.08 -24.88 -10.46
CA VAL A 723 -12.74 -24.24 -9.31
C VAL A 723 -12.31 -24.90 -8.01
N VAL A 724 -12.06 -24.11 -6.97
CA VAL A 724 -11.95 -24.58 -5.58
C VAL A 724 -13.24 -24.22 -4.84
N HIS A 725 -13.87 -25.22 -4.24
CA HIS A 725 -15.16 -25.10 -3.56
C HIS A 725 -14.99 -25.29 -2.06
N LEU A 726 -15.66 -24.45 -1.28
CA LEU A 726 -15.98 -24.70 0.12
C LEU A 726 -17.49 -24.79 0.27
N TYR A 727 -18.00 -25.96 0.64
CA TYR A 727 -19.41 -26.17 0.94
C TYR A 727 -19.60 -26.41 2.44
N LEU A 728 -20.58 -25.74 3.04
CA LEU A 728 -20.92 -25.85 4.46
C LEU A 728 -22.44 -25.92 4.67
N ASP A 729 -22.89 -26.88 5.48
CA ASP A 729 -24.22 -26.93 6.07
C ASP A 729 -24.16 -27.33 7.56
N HIS A 730 -25.29 -27.67 8.19
CA HIS A 730 -25.38 -28.06 9.60
C HIS A 730 -24.85 -29.48 9.90
N HIS A 731 -24.47 -30.23 8.87
CA HIS A 731 -24.09 -31.64 8.97
C HIS A 731 -22.74 -31.95 8.35
N ARG A 732 -22.25 -31.10 7.44
CA ARG A 732 -20.98 -31.30 6.74
C ARG A 732 -20.28 -30.01 6.36
N ALA A 733 -18.96 -30.06 6.41
CA ALA A 733 -18.03 -29.09 5.84
C ALA A 733 -17.15 -29.81 4.82
N GLN A 734 -16.97 -29.24 3.63
CA GLN A 734 -16.35 -29.95 2.51
C GLN A 734 -15.55 -29.00 1.61
N ILE A 735 -14.29 -29.37 1.35
CA ILE A 735 -13.47 -28.81 0.28
C ILE A 735 -13.54 -29.74 -0.93
N SER A 736 -13.88 -29.18 -2.08
CA SER A 736 -13.86 -29.90 -3.36
C SER A 736 -13.18 -29.08 -4.45
N LYS A 737 -12.70 -29.72 -5.51
CA LYS A 737 -12.27 -29.03 -6.73
C LYS A 737 -13.04 -29.51 -7.94
N THR A 738 -13.23 -28.63 -8.90
CA THR A 738 -13.67 -28.99 -10.24
C THR A 738 -12.50 -28.86 -11.18
N VAL A 739 -12.20 -29.90 -11.96
CA VAL A 739 -11.18 -29.89 -13.02
C VAL A 739 -11.84 -30.43 -14.29
N ASN A 740 -11.81 -29.66 -15.37
CA ASN A 740 -12.45 -29.99 -16.66
C ASN A 740 -13.93 -30.41 -16.52
N GLY A 741 -14.68 -29.70 -15.66
CA GLY A 741 -16.10 -29.99 -15.40
C GLY A 741 -16.39 -31.14 -14.43
N GLN A 742 -15.37 -31.92 -14.02
CA GLN A 742 -15.53 -32.98 -13.04
C GLN A 742 -15.25 -32.48 -11.62
N LYS A 743 -16.28 -32.47 -10.76
CA LYS A 743 -16.16 -32.11 -9.34
C LYS A 743 -15.70 -33.30 -8.51
N MET A 744 -14.63 -33.13 -7.73
CA MET A 744 -14.03 -34.14 -6.86
C MET A 744 -13.91 -33.59 -5.43
N ILE A 745 -14.23 -34.43 -4.45
CA ILE A 745 -14.06 -34.12 -3.03
C ILE A 745 -12.58 -34.28 -2.68
N ILE A 746 -11.97 -33.26 -2.07
CA ILE A 746 -10.56 -33.32 -1.64
C ILE A 746 -10.48 -33.57 -0.13
N ASN A 747 -11.36 -32.95 0.65
CA ASN A 747 -11.44 -33.17 2.10
C ASN A 747 -12.84 -32.83 2.63
N GLN A 748 -13.27 -33.51 3.69
CA GLN A 748 -14.59 -33.30 4.30
C GLN A 748 -14.59 -33.71 5.77
N THR A 749 -15.51 -33.12 6.53
CA THR A 749 -15.81 -33.52 7.90
C THR A 749 -17.30 -33.37 8.19
N ASN A 750 -17.79 -34.21 9.09
CA ASN A 750 -19.15 -34.21 9.63
C ASN A 750 -19.15 -33.97 11.14
N ASP A 751 -17.99 -33.63 11.72
CA ASP A 751 -17.88 -33.30 13.13
C ASP A 751 -18.75 -32.08 13.44
N TYR A 752 -19.62 -32.23 14.45
CA TYR A 752 -20.52 -31.19 14.90
C TYR A 752 -19.79 -29.88 15.19
N ASP A 753 -18.56 -29.91 15.73
CA ASP A 753 -17.83 -28.67 16.07
C ASP A 753 -17.22 -27.97 14.85
N CYS A 754 -17.15 -28.66 13.71
CA CYS A 754 -16.49 -28.21 12.48
C CYS A 754 -17.43 -27.64 11.41
N VAL A 755 -18.75 -27.74 11.63
CA VAL A 755 -19.81 -27.37 10.68
C VAL A 755 -20.59 -26.13 11.14
N LEU A 756 -21.56 -25.67 10.34
CA LEU A 756 -22.40 -24.52 10.68
C LEU A 756 -23.04 -24.69 12.06
N TYR A 757 -23.26 -23.57 12.76
CA TYR A 757 -24.00 -23.60 14.02
C TYR A 757 -25.46 -24.02 13.78
N ASN A 758 -26.07 -24.73 14.73
CA ASN A 758 -27.46 -25.21 14.61
C ASN A 758 -28.50 -24.21 15.12
N GLU A 759 -28.08 -23.14 15.76
CA GLU A 759 -28.94 -22.11 16.36
C GLU A 759 -28.59 -20.74 15.81
N LYS A 760 -29.46 -19.74 16.00
CA LYS A 760 -29.25 -18.35 15.55
C LYS A 760 -28.08 -17.70 16.30
N VAL A 761 -26.88 -18.04 15.86
CA VAL A 761 -25.59 -17.61 16.40
C VAL A 761 -24.79 -17.03 15.25
N ARG A 762 -24.11 -15.92 15.52
CA ARG A 762 -23.18 -15.33 14.58
C ARG A 762 -21.97 -16.24 14.39
N GLY A 763 -21.63 -16.57 13.16
CA GLY A 763 -20.50 -17.42 12.81
C GLY A 763 -19.57 -16.77 11.81
N ASN A 764 -18.27 -16.99 11.97
CA ASN A 764 -17.25 -16.57 11.03
C ASN A 764 -16.60 -17.80 10.40
N TYR A 765 -16.49 -17.82 9.08
CA TYR A 765 -16.00 -18.94 8.29
C TYR A 765 -15.05 -18.43 7.23
N TRP A 766 -13.96 -19.13 6.93
CA TRP A 766 -13.01 -18.63 5.95
C TRP A 766 -12.41 -19.72 5.07
N LEU A 767 -12.12 -19.37 3.81
CA LEU A 767 -11.43 -20.19 2.81
C LEU A 767 -10.11 -19.49 2.44
N SER A 768 -8.98 -20.12 2.71
CA SER A 768 -7.65 -19.64 2.35
C SER A 768 -7.06 -20.49 1.24
N ILE A 769 -6.58 -19.85 0.17
CA ILE A 769 -5.90 -20.49 -0.97
C ILE A 769 -4.48 -19.96 -1.02
N ASP A 770 -3.50 -20.87 -0.92
CA ASP A 770 -2.09 -20.55 -0.96
C ASP A 770 -1.45 -21.12 -2.22
N TYR A 771 -1.28 -20.28 -3.23
CA TYR A 771 -0.57 -20.64 -4.46
C TYR A 771 0.91 -20.97 -4.21
N SER A 772 1.60 -20.18 -3.37
CA SER A 772 3.05 -20.35 -3.15
C SER A 772 3.38 -21.68 -2.47
N ASN A 773 2.54 -22.10 -1.53
CA ASN A 773 2.74 -23.35 -0.79
C ASN A 773 1.81 -24.49 -1.25
N LEU A 774 1.00 -24.25 -2.29
CA LEU A 774 0.07 -25.20 -2.89
C LEU A 774 -0.82 -25.92 -1.88
N PHE A 775 -1.56 -25.17 -1.07
CA PHE A 775 -2.60 -25.75 -0.22
C PHE A 775 -3.84 -24.86 -0.12
N VAL A 776 -4.95 -25.47 0.23
CA VAL A 776 -6.20 -24.81 0.57
C VAL A 776 -6.60 -25.16 2.00
N LYS A 777 -7.12 -24.19 2.74
CA LYS A 777 -7.61 -24.34 4.10
C LYS A 777 -9.01 -23.78 4.23
N TYR A 778 -9.84 -24.47 4.99
CA TYR A 778 -11.07 -23.94 5.55
C TYR A 778 -10.93 -23.86 7.06
N GLY A 779 -11.40 -22.77 7.66
CA GLY A 779 -11.49 -22.64 9.11
C GLY A 779 -12.69 -21.84 9.60
N GLN A 780 -12.84 -21.84 10.91
CA GLN A 780 -13.99 -21.28 11.63
C GLN A 780 -13.54 -20.42 12.81
N GLY A 781 -14.19 -19.27 12.98
CA GLY A 781 -13.84 -18.27 13.99
C GLY A 781 -12.82 -17.26 13.45
N GLU A 782 -11.79 -16.99 14.24
CA GLU A 782 -10.74 -16.04 13.86
C GLU A 782 -9.93 -16.54 12.66
N VAL A 783 -9.48 -15.62 11.80
CA VAL A 783 -8.72 -15.99 10.61
C VAL A 783 -7.24 -16.20 10.97
N ARG A 784 -6.92 -17.43 11.40
CA ARG A 784 -5.57 -17.87 11.82
C ARG A 784 -5.42 -19.38 11.72
N ASP A 785 -4.19 -19.87 11.68
CA ASP A 785 -3.90 -21.28 11.37
C ASP A 785 -4.49 -22.28 12.38
N ARG A 786 -4.49 -21.98 13.69
CA ARG A 786 -5.13 -22.81 14.74
C ARG A 786 -6.65 -22.94 14.61
N CYS A 787 -7.28 -22.05 13.86
CA CYS A 787 -8.71 -22.12 13.56
C CYS A 787 -9.01 -22.91 12.27
N THR A 788 -7.98 -23.52 11.65
CA THR A 788 -8.15 -24.41 10.49
C THR A 788 -8.92 -25.67 10.91
N VAL A 789 -9.98 -25.95 10.16
CA VAL A 789 -10.81 -27.14 10.32
C VAL A 789 -10.43 -28.19 9.27
N LEU A 790 -10.29 -27.77 8.00
CA LEU A 790 -9.86 -28.65 6.91
C LEU A 790 -8.63 -28.05 6.22
N ARG A 791 -7.64 -28.89 5.90
CA ARG A 791 -6.50 -28.56 5.04
C ARG A 791 -6.40 -29.60 3.93
N SER A 792 -6.08 -29.15 2.72
CA SER A 792 -5.77 -30.03 1.60
C SER A 792 -4.62 -29.46 0.79
N ASP A 793 -3.65 -30.29 0.47
CA ASP A 793 -2.58 -29.91 -0.44
C ASP A 793 -3.08 -29.97 -1.90
N ILE A 794 -2.57 -29.07 -2.73
CA ILE A 794 -2.89 -28.96 -4.15
C ILE A 794 -1.73 -29.59 -4.94
N PRO A 795 -2.00 -30.53 -5.85
CA PRO A 795 -0.96 -31.13 -6.68
C PRO A 795 -0.16 -30.08 -7.48
N SER A 796 1.16 -30.25 -7.57
CA SER A 796 2.05 -29.28 -8.24
C SER A 796 1.72 -29.05 -9.72
N ASN A 797 1.15 -30.04 -10.40
CA ASN A 797 0.67 -29.93 -11.77
C ASN A 797 -0.58 -29.03 -11.92
N GLU A 798 -1.26 -28.67 -10.82
CA GLU A 798 -2.40 -27.76 -10.81
C GLU A 798 -2.02 -26.31 -10.43
N SER A 799 -0.75 -26.06 -10.08
CA SER A 799 -0.25 -24.74 -9.66
C SER A 799 -0.63 -23.60 -10.61
N ASN A 800 -0.52 -23.82 -11.92
CA ASN A 800 -0.89 -22.84 -12.95
C ASN A 800 -2.39 -22.49 -12.91
N HIS A 801 -3.27 -23.47 -12.68
CA HIS A 801 -4.70 -23.22 -12.58
C HIS A 801 -5.05 -22.44 -11.31
N VAL A 802 -4.39 -22.76 -10.19
CA VAL A 802 -4.56 -22.00 -8.93
C VAL A 802 -4.16 -20.55 -9.15
N ARG A 803 -3.04 -20.29 -9.83
CA ARG A 803 -2.55 -18.93 -10.13
C ARG A 803 -3.55 -18.10 -10.94
N GLN A 804 -4.38 -18.76 -11.75
CA GLN A 804 -5.39 -18.12 -12.59
C GLN A 804 -6.72 -17.83 -11.87
N ILE A 805 -6.88 -18.24 -10.60
CA ILE A 805 -8.11 -17.98 -9.86
C ILE A 805 -8.29 -16.47 -9.69
N GLN A 806 -9.43 -16.00 -10.20
CA GLN A 806 -9.72 -14.58 -10.41
C GLN A 806 -11.16 -14.20 -10.03
N PHE A 807 -12.01 -15.15 -9.65
CA PHE A 807 -13.42 -14.91 -9.35
C PHE A 807 -13.87 -15.68 -8.12
N VAL A 808 -14.83 -15.15 -7.38
CA VAL A 808 -15.49 -15.85 -6.26
C VAL A 808 -17.00 -15.82 -6.47
N HIS A 809 -17.60 -17.01 -6.61
CA HIS A 809 -19.05 -17.20 -6.70
C HIS A 809 -19.59 -17.78 -5.40
N ILE A 810 -20.84 -17.42 -5.08
CA ILE A 810 -21.44 -17.82 -3.80
C ILE A 810 -22.85 -18.35 -4.03
N SER A 811 -23.15 -19.46 -3.37
CA SER A 811 -24.51 -19.96 -3.17
C SER A 811 -24.84 -19.81 -1.69
N LEU A 812 -26.02 -19.28 -1.36
CA LEU A 812 -26.53 -19.21 0.01
C LEU A 812 -27.91 -19.83 0.09
N ASN A 813 -28.14 -20.59 1.16
CA ASN A 813 -29.37 -21.33 1.44
C ASN A 813 -29.90 -22.10 0.21
N ASN A 814 -29.01 -22.87 -0.44
CA ASN A 814 -29.29 -23.64 -1.65
C ASN A 814 -29.79 -22.82 -2.85
N SER A 815 -29.56 -21.50 -2.87
CA SER A 815 -29.92 -20.63 -3.98
C SER A 815 -28.73 -19.85 -4.51
N ARG A 816 -28.72 -19.65 -5.83
CA ARG A 816 -27.82 -18.77 -6.58
C ARG A 816 -28.58 -17.61 -7.24
N ASP A 817 -29.88 -17.54 -7.01
CA ASP A 817 -30.77 -16.54 -7.60
C ASP A 817 -30.61 -15.22 -6.84
N ILE A 818 -30.08 -14.21 -7.52
CA ILE A 818 -29.85 -12.86 -6.99
C ILE A 818 -31.07 -12.29 -6.26
N ALA A 819 -32.28 -12.48 -6.80
CA ALA A 819 -33.50 -11.94 -6.20
C ALA A 819 -33.80 -12.58 -4.84
N LYS A 820 -33.59 -13.90 -4.74
CA LYS A 820 -33.74 -14.66 -3.47
C LYS A 820 -32.59 -14.38 -2.51
N LEU A 821 -31.42 -14.11 -3.05
CA LEU A 821 -30.23 -13.82 -2.28
C LEU A 821 -30.40 -12.47 -1.57
N LYS A 822 -30.86 -11.39 -2.22
CA LYS A 822 -30.96 -10.03 -1.65
C LYS A 822 -31.54 -9.94 -0.22
N GLN A 823 -32.45 -10.84 0.18
CA GLN A 823 -33.00 -10.86 1.54
C GLN A 823 -31.96 -11.15 2.64
N PHE A 824 -30.80 -11.72 2.29
CA PHE A 824 -29.71 -12.07 3.20
C PHE A 824 -28.56 -11.07 3.21
N GLU A 825 -28.63 -9.99 2.42
CA GLU A 825 -27.55 -9.00 2.24
C GLU A 825 -27.08 -8.39 3.57
N TYR A 826 -28.01 -8.13 4.49
CA TYR A 826 -27.69 -7.58 5.82
C TYR A 826 -27.24 -8.63 6.83
N LYS A 827 -27.40 -9.92 6.51
CA LYS A 827 -27.10 -11.04 7.40
C LYS A 827 -25.77 -11.70 7.13
N VAL A 828 -25.17 -11.47 5.96
CA VAL A 828 -23.90 -12.07 5.55
C VAL A 828 -22.95 -10.97 5.09
N LYS A 829 -21.77 -10.91 5.71
CA LYS A 829 -20.67 -10.03 5.31
C LYS A 829 -19.52 -10.90 4.81
N LEU A 830 -19.00 -10.62 3.63
CA LEU A 830 -17.77 -11.24 3.15
C LEU A 830 -16.62 -10.25 3.14
N LYS A 831 -15.41 -10.73 3.38
CA LYS A 831 -14.17 -9.96 3.30
C LYS A 831 -13.14 -10.75 2.51
N LEU A 832 -12.28 -10.03 1.80
CA LEU A 832 -11.18 -10.62 1.05
C LEU A 832 -9.87 -10.11 1.64
N GLY A 833 -9.03 -11.04 2.09
CA GLY A 833 -7.65 -10.80 2.51
C GLY A 833 -6.70 -11.19 1.40
N ARG A 834 -5.64 -10.38 1.21
CA ARG A 834 -4.60 -10.60 0.19
C ARG A 834 -3.66 -11.76 0.49
N ASN A 835 -3.56 -12.15 1.76
CA ASN A 835 -2.60 -13.15 2.20
C ASN A 835 -3.32 -14.44 2.61
N PRO A 836 -2.72 -15.61 2.35
CA PRO A 836 -3.23 -16.88 2.83
C PRO A 836 -2.95 -17.05 4.33
N VAL A 837 -3.70 -17.93 4.97
CA VAL A 837 -3.52 -18.31 6.37
C VAL A 837 -2.39 -19.34 6.49
N VAL A 838 -1.19 -18.85 6.78
CA VAL A 838 0.06 -19.64 6.89
C VAL A 838 0.61 -19.78 8.31
N TYR A 839 0.17 -18.95 9.26
CA TYR A 839 0.65 -18.99 10.64
C TYR A 839 -0.37 -18.41 11.63
N ASP A 840 -0.12 -18.56 12.93
CA ASP A 840 -0.90 -17.91 13.99
C ASP A 840 -0.25 -16.60 14.45
N PRO A 841 -1.01 -15.50 14.54
CA PRO A 841 -0.55 -14.28 15.18
C PRO A 841 -0.11 -14.54 16.63
N PRO A 842 1.12 -14.18 17.02
CA PRO A 842 1.58 -14.32 18.40
C PRO A 842 0.78 -13.42 19.35
N LEU A 843 0.55 -13.89 20.58
CA LEU A 843 -0.15 -13.11 21.61
C LEU A 843 0.78 -12.18 22.39
N ILE A 844 2.05 -12.52 22.55
CA ILE A 844 2.98 -11.72 23.36
C ILE A 844 3.55 -10.59 22.51
N VAL A 845 3.34 -9.35 22.93
CA VAL A 845 3.88 -8.15 22.29
C VAL A 845 5.22 -7.78 22.91
N VAL A 846 6.22 -7.53 22.06
CA VAL A 846 7.56 -7.08 22.47
C VAL A 846 7.94 -5.76 21.82
N SER A 847 8.86 -5.03 22.45
CA SER A 847 9.52 -3.90 21.80
C SER A 847 10.39 -4.40 20.64
N PRO A 848 10.57 -3.64 19.54
CA PRO A 848 11.42 -4.05 18.43
C PRO A 848 12.86 -4.37 18.83
N LYS A 849 13.37 -3.75 19.90
CA LYS A 849 14.72 -4.03 20.45
C LYS A 849 14.84 -5.44 21.05
N ASN A 850 13.72 -6.04 21.44
CA ASN A 850 13.65 -7.37 22.04
C ASN A 850 13.08 -8.43 21.06
N TYR A 851 12.89 -8.08 19.79
CA TYR A 851 12.37 -9.00 18.78
C TYR A 851 13.52 -9.60 17.96
N ASP A 852 13.73 -10.91 18.08
CA ASP A 852 14.86 -11.57 17.42
C ASP A 852 14.47 -12.62 16.35
N LEU A 853 15.48 -13.28 15.77
CA LEU A 853 15.28 -14.31 14.75
C LEU A 853 14.56 -15.56 15.30
N ASN A 854 14.81 -15.92 16.55
CA ASN A 854 14.13 -17.05 17.19
C ASN A 854 12.66 -16.69 17.44
N ASP A 855 12.36 -15.47 17.90
CA ASP A 855 10.99 -14.95 17.99
C ASP A 855 10.27 -15.03 16.66
N TYR A 856 10.94 -14.63 15.57
CA TYR A 856 10.40 -14.70 14.22
C TYR A 856 10.19 -16.14 13.74
N ARG A 857 11.17 -17.04 13.98
CA ARG A 857 11.14 -18.46 13.58
C ARG A 857 10.06 -19.23 14.34
N ASP A 858 10.09 -19.11 15.66
CA ASP A 858 9.24 -19.85 16.60
C ASP A 858 7.85 -19.20 16.72
N LYS A 859 7.71 -17.97 16.20
CA LYS A 859 6.47 -17.18 16.21
C LYS A 859 5.92 -17.04 17.63
N ALA A 860 6.84 -16.86 18.58
CA ALA A 860 6.53 -16.79 20.00
C ALA A 860 6.02 -15.39 20.40
N THR A 861 6.54 -14.35 19.76
CA THR A 861 6.24 -12.95 20.05
C THR A 861 6.02 -12.15 18.77
N ILE A 862 5.35 -11.00 18.90
CA ILE A 862 5.11 -10.03 17.83
C ILE A 862 5.67 -8.66 18.24
N PRO A 863 6.43 -7.96 17.38
CA PRO A 863 6.88 -6.63 17.70
C PRO A 863 5.70 -5.66 17.62
N VAL A 864 5.64 -4.67 18.52
CA VAL A 864 4.54 -3.68 18.55
C VAL A 864 4.30 -3.01 17.20
N THR A 865 5.34 -2.80 16.41
CA THR A 865 5.28 -2.18 15.07
C THR A 865 4.43 -2.96 14.06
N ARG A 866 4.15 -4.24 14.33
CA ARG A 866 3.31 -5.13 13.49
C ARG A 866 1.84 -5.19 13.95
N LEU A 867 1.46 -4.42 14.96
CA LEU A 867 0.07 -4.27 15.39
C LEU A 867 -0.65 -3.16 14.62
N ASP A 868 -1.98 -3.13 14.68
CA ASP A 868 -2.78 -2.01 14.19
C ASP A 868 -2.39 -0.70 14.91
N PRO A 869 -2.40 0.49 14.27
CA PRO A 869 -1.86 1.70 14.89
C PRO A 869 -2.54 2.11 16.20
N PRO A 870 -3.86 1.90 16.40
CA PRO A 870 -4.48 2.08 17.71
C PRO A 870 -3.82 1.19 18.79
N CYS A 871 -3.54 -0.08 18.50
CA CYS A 871 -2.82 -0.94 19.44
C CYS A 871 -1.38 -0.48 19.68
N GLN A 872 -0.70 0.10 18.68
CA GLN A 872 0.63 0.70 18.87
C GLN A 872 0.57 1.88 19.84
N ALA A 873 -0.40 2.78 19.66
CA ALA A 873 -0.60 3.93 20.55
C ALA A 873 -0.92 3.47 21.98
N LEU A 874 -1.89 2.58 22.15
CA LEU A 874 -2.24 2.00 23.45
C LEU A 874 -1.05 1.31 24.14
N TYR A 875 -0.20 0.62 23.36
CA TYR A 875 1.02 0.00 23.90
C TYR A 875 1.96 1.05 24.49
N HIS A 876 2.20 2.14 23.76
CA HIS A 876 3.08 3.22 24.23
C HIS A 876 2.53 3.92 25.47
N ASP A 877 1.20 4.04 25.61
CA ASP A 877 0.56 4.61 26.79
C ASP A 877 0.75 3.76 28.06
N VAL A 878 0.77 2.42 27.93
CA VAL A 878 0.85 1.52 29.10
C VAL A 878 2.25 0.98 29.42
N ILE A 879 3.18 0.96 28.46
CA ILE A 879 4.49 0.31 28.65
C ILE A 879 5.39 1.07 29.64
N HIS A 880 5.24 2.39 29.73
CA HIS A 880 5.99 3.24 30.66
C HIS A 880 5.21 3.58 31.93
N TRP A 881 3.96 3.13 32.04
CA TRP A 881 3.15 3.37 33.20
C TRP A 881 3.70 2.66 34.45
N ARG A 882 3.70 3.38 35.57
CA ARG A 882 4.12 2.89 36.89
C ARG A 882 2.92 2.92 37.83
N PHE A 883 2.54 1.74 38.32
CA PHE A 883 1.42 1.60 39.27
C PHE A 883 1.85 1.83 40.72
N GLN A 884 3.09 1.46 41.05
CA GLN A 884 3.79 1.85 42.28
C GLN A 884 4.59 3.14 42.01
N ASP A 885 4.52 4.07 42.94
CA ASP A 885 5.32 5.30 42.94
C ASP A 885 6.14 5.42 44.23
N ASP A 886 7.02 6.41 44.27
CA ASP A 886 7.95 6.61 45.38
C ASP A 886 7.22 6.97 46.70
N GLU A 887 5.97 7.46 46.64
CA GLU A 887 5.15 7.75 47.81
C GLU A 887 4.58 6.48 48.44
N PHE A 888 4.27 5.46 47.64
CA PHE A 888 3.78 4.18 48.13
C PHE A 888 4.39 2.98 47.40
N PRO A 889 5.66 2.66 47.67
CA PRO A 889 6.37 1.57 47.00
C PRO A 889 5.83 0.18 47.35
N HIS A 890 5.07 0.04 48.45
CA HIS A 890 4.51 -1.24 48.92
C HIS A 890 3.07 -1.51 48.46
N LEU A 891 2.59 -0.82 47.42
CA LEU A 891 1.20 -0.92 46.99
C LEU A 891 0.79 -2.36 46.59
N PHE A 892 1.64 -3.13 45.91
CA PHE A 892 1.31 -4.52 45.55
C PHE A 892 1.13 -5.41 46.78
N GLU A 893 1.99 -5.27 47.79
CA GLU A 893 1.92 -6.00 49.06
C GLU A 893 0.68 -5.60 49.85
N ALA A 894 0.33 -4.31 49.86
CA ALA A 894 -0.89 -3.82 50.50
C ALA A 894 -2.16 -4.38 49.85
N ILE A 895 -2.19 -4.47 48.52
CA ILE A 895 -3.30 -5.11 47.80
C ILE A 895 -3.38 -6.60 48.17
N GLU A 896 -2.26 -7.31 48.20
CA GLU A 896 -2.23 -8.73 48.60
C GLU A 896 -2.77 -8.93 50.02
N GLN A 897 -2.39 -8.07 50.97
CA GLN A 897 -2.93 -8.09 52.34
C GLN A 897 -4.44 -7.80 52.37
N SER A 898 -4.90 -6.76 51.68
CA SER A 898 -6.31 -6.39 51.57
C SER A 898 -7.17 -7.49 50.94
N VAL A 899 -6.64 -8.24 49.99
CA VAL A 899 -7.30 -9.39 49.35
C VAL A 899 -7.39 -10.58 50.30
N ARG A 900 -6.36 -10.82 51.13
CA ARG A 900 -6.30 -11.96 52.05
C ARG A 900 -7.07 -11.73 53.36
N ASN A 901 -7.14 -10.50 53.85
CA ASN A 901 -7.82 -10.19 55.11
C ASN A 901 -9.34 -10.06 54.89
N GLU A 902 -10.15 -10.78 55.68
CA GLU A 902 -11.62 -10.70 55.65
C GLU A 902 -12.17 -9.28 55.90
N SER A 903 -11.44 -8.47 56.66
CA SER A 903 -11.77 -7.07 56.93
C SER A 903 -11.29 -6.10 55.85
N GLY A 904 -10.40 -6.53 54.96
CA GLY A 904 -9.84 -5.72 53.89
C GLY A 904 -10.88 -5.31 52.85
N TRP A 905 -10.73 -4.11 52.32
CA TRP A 905 -11.64 -3.54 51.34
C TRP A 905 -11.72 -4.39 50.07
N CYS A 906 -10.57 -4.86 49.57
CA CYS A 906 -10.54 -5.70 48.37
C CYS A 906 -11.34 -6.99 48.58
N ARG A 907 -11.11 -7.68 49.70
CA ARG A 907 -11.82 -8.93 50.05
C ARG A 907 -13.32 -8.73 50.15
N LYS A 908 -13.78 -7.67 50.83
CA LYS A 908 -15.20 -7.33 50.96
C LYS A 908 -15.85 -7.07 49.60
N ARG A 909 -15.21 -6.24 48.76
CA ARG A 909 -15.75 -5.92 47.43
C ARG A 909 -15.82 -7.13 46.50
N LEU A 910 -14.87 -8.06 46.60
CA LEU A 910 -14.92 -9.34 45.87
C LEU A 910 -16.12 -10.22 46.31
N ILE A 911 -16.39 -10.29 47.62
CA ILE A 911 -17.54 -11.04 48.15
C ILE A 911 -18.86 -10.43 47.66
N GLU A 912 -19.00 -9.10 47.68
CA GLU A 912 -20.17 -8.39 47.15
C GLU A 912 -20.42 -8.71 45.66
N LYS A 913 -19.35 -8.95 44.89
CA LYS A 913 -19.41 -9.21 43.45
C LYS A 913 -19.62 -10.68 43.08
N ALA A 914 -19.69 -11.62 44.03
CA ALA A 914 -19.78 -13.05 43.75
C ALA A 914 -20.96 -13.45 42.83
N ASN A 915 -22.02 -12.63 42.79
CA ASN A 915 -23.22 -12.87 41.97
C ASN A 915 -23.21 -12.11 40.62
N ARG A 916 -22.13 -11.39 40.28
CA ARG A 916 -22.10 -10.47 39.13
C ARG A 916 -22.26 -11.19 37.78
N PHE A 917 -21.85 -12.45 37.67
CA PHE A 917 -21.89 -13.22 36.42
C PHE A 917 -22.92 -14.36 36.41
N GLY A 918 -24.00 -14.23 37.19
CA GLY A 918 -25.05 -15.24 37.31
C GLY A 918 -25.03 -15.90 38.68
N LYS A 919 -25.03 -17.23 38.73
CA LYS A 919 -24.93 -17.97 39.99
C LYS A 919 -23.69 -17.53 40.79
N SER A 920 -23.89 -17.39 42.10
CA SER A 920 -22.86 -17.01 43.06
C SER A 920 -21.61 -17.87 42.91
N ASN A 921 -20.49 -17.24 42.57
CA ASN A 921 -19.19 -17.86 42.56
C ASN A 921 -18.12 -16.82 42.86
N ILE A 922 -17.48 -16.95 44.03
CA ILE A 922 -16.43 -16.03 44.45
C ILE A 922 -15.22 -16.01 43.49
N LEU A 923 -14.91 -17.15 42.86
CA LEU A 923 -13.79 -17.23 41.91
C LEU A 923 -14.12 -16.55 40.58
N ALA A 924 -15.40 -16.40 40.22
CA ALA A 924 -15.80 -15.63 39.05
C ALA A 924 -15.86 -14.13 39.39
N THR A 925 -14.79 -13.54 39.94
CA THR A 925 -14.75 -12.12 40.30
C THR A 925 -13.36 -11.53 40.13
N TYR A 926 -13.30 -10.22 39.93
CA TYR A 926 -12.07 -9.42 39.91
C TYR A 926 -12.45 -7.97 40.21
N LEU A 927 -11.49 -7.13 40.63
CA LEU A 927 -11.72 -5.69 40.84
C LEU A 927 -11.30 -4.91 39.60
N ARG A 928 -12.06 -3.86 39.24
CA ARG A 928 -11.80 -2.91 38.16
C ARG A 928 -11.59 -1.51 38.73
N ILE A 929 -10.32 -1.10 38.81
CA ILE A 929 -9.91 0.23 39.27
C ILE A 929 -9.69 1.10 38.05
N THR A 930 -10.43 2.21 37.91
CA THR A 930 -10.29 3.07 36.73
C THR A 930 -9.23 4.14 36.94
N VAL A 931 -8.53 4.50 35.86
CA VAL A 931 -7.50 5.53 35.85
C VAL A 931 -7.92 6.63 34.88
N GLY A 932 -8.32 7.78 35.43
CA GLY A 932 -8.75 8.93 34.65
C GLY A 932 -10.25 8.92 34.30
N LEU A 933 -10.64 9.80 33.38
CA LEU A 933 -12.04 10.04 33.03
C LEU A 933 -12.51 9.14 31.89
N ASN A 934 -13.80 8.78 31.92
CA ASN A 934 -14.46 8.17 30.76
C ASN A 934 -14.55 9.21 29.63
N ARG A 935 -13.89 8.93 28.50
CA ARG A 935 -13.85 9.81 27.32
C ARG A 935 -14.85 9.42 26.24
N GLY A 936 -15.62 8.35 26.44
CA GLY A 936 -16.52 7.78 25.42
C GLY A 936 -15.79 7.09 24.26
N THR A 937 -14.47 6.92 24.36
CA THR A 937 -13.61 6.32 23.33
C THR A 937 -13.38 4.82 23.53
N SER A 938 -14.01 4.19 24.53
CA SER A 938 -13.89 2.76 24.86
C SER A 938 -15.11 2.26 25.65
N PRO A 939 -15.34 0.94 25.80
CA PRO A 939 -16.33 0.42 26.74
C PRO A 939 -15.93 0.77 28.18
N GLY A 940 -16.54 1.84 28.72
CA GLY A 940 -16.16 2.43 30.01
C GLY A 940 -14.91 3.31 29.93
N VAL A 941 -14.20 3.48 31.06
CA VAL A 941 -12.95 4.27 31.12
C VAL A 941 -11.85 3.54 30.34
N PRO A 942 -11.08 4.23 29.47
CA PRO A 942 -10.07 3.59 28.62
C PRO A 942 -9.00 2.80 29.36
N PHE A 943 -8.54 3.31 30.51
CA PHE A 943 -7.49 2.68 31.31
C PHE A 943 -8.05 2.07 32.59
N VAL A 944 -7.85 0.76 32.75
CA VAL A 944 -8.38 -0.01 33.88
C VAL A 944 -7.30 -0.92 34.45
N VAL A 945 -7.12 -0.88 35.76
CA VAL A 945 -6.38 -1.91 36.48
C VAL A 945 -7.34 -2.99 36.94
N GLU A 946 -7.05 -4.23 36.56
CA GLU A 946 -7.79 -5.39 37.01
C GLU A 946 -6.97 -6.19 38.03
N ILE A 947 -7.57 -6.47 39.19
CA ILE A 947 -6.96 -7.18 40.32
C ILE A 947 -7.64 -8.55 40.45
N TRP A 948 -6.83 -9.59 40.35
CA TRP A 948 -7.25 -10.99 40.25
C TRP A 948 -6.64 -11.80 41.39
N PRO A 949 -7.38 -12.12 42.46
CA PRO A 949 -6.88 -13.02 43.50
C PRO A 949 -6.57 -14.43 42.96
N PRO A 950 -5.84 -15.26 43.72
CA PRO A 950 -5.52 -16.63 43.29
C PRO A 950 -6.76 -17.44 42.90
N GLY A 951 -6.76 -18.02 41.70
CA GLY A 951 -7.87 -18.82 41.16
C GLY A 951 -9.06 -18.02 40.64
N HIS A 952 -9.01 -16.68 40.70
CA HIS A 952 -10.08 -15.83 40.19
C HIS A 952 -10.02 -15.70 38.66
N TYR A 953 -11.18 -15.56 38.03
CA TYR A 953 -11.32 -15.54 36.57
C TYR A 953 -12.48 -14.65 36.08
N SER A 954 -12.42 -14.30 34.79
CA SER A 954 -13.53 -13.70 34.04
C SER A 954 -14.38 -14.75 33.32
N PRO A 955 -15.66 -14.48 33.01
CA PRO A 955 -16.42 -15.34 32.10
C PRO A 955 -15.79 -15.34 30.69
N ILE A 956 -16.24 -16.26 29.82
CA ILE A 956 -15.95 -16.15 28.39
C ILE A 956 -16.72 -14.93 27.87
N HIS A 957 -16.02 -13.96 27.30
CA HIS A 957 -16.63 -12.69 26.88
C HIS A 957 -16.00 -12.15 25.61
N ALA A 958 -16.71 -11.22 24.94
CA ALA A 958 -16.31 -10.64 23.66
C ALA A 958 -16.36 -9.10 23.69
N HIS A 959 -15.24 -8.43 23.37
CA HIS A 959 -15.08 -6.97 23.47
C HIS A 959 -15.61 -6.17 22.25
N ALA A 960 -16.64 -6.67 21.56
CA ALA A 960 -17.35 -5.93 20.51
C ALA A 960 -16.47 -5.30 19.40
N ASN A 961 -15.36 -5.93 19.02
CA ASN A 961 -14.40 -5.43 18.02
C ASN A 961 -13.62 -4.18 18.45
N THR A 962 -13.35 -3.98 19.74
CA THR A 962 -12.42 -2.92 20.19
C THR A 962 -10.96 -3.28 19.91
N TYR A 963 -10.11 -2.27 19.99
CA TYR A 963 -8.66 -2.42 20.15
C TYR A 963 -8.34 -2.50 21.64
N GLY A 964 -7.34 -3.29 22.01
CA GLY A 964 -6.93 -3.40 23.41
C GLY A 964 -5.52 -3.89 23.61
N ILE A 965 -4.88 -3.38 24.67
CA ILE A 965 -3.59 -3.82 25.18
C ILE A 965 -3.74 -4.20 26.64
N ILE A 966 -3.15 -5.32 27.05
CA ILE A 966 -3.16 -5.83 28.42
C ILE A 966 -1.71 -6.08 28.84
N ARG A 967 -1.24 -5.37 29.86
CA ARG A 967 0.09 -5.56 30.46
C ARG A 967 -0.05 -6.12 31.87
N VAL A 968 0.72 -7.15 32.18
CA VAL A 968 0.76 -7.74 33.53
C VAL A 968 1.75 -6.97 34.39
N LEU A 969 1.27 -6.44 35.51
CA LEU A 969 2.04 -5.63 36.46
C LEU A 969 2.56 -6.46 37.64
N ASN A 970 1.81 -7.49 38.04
CA ASN A 970 2.20 -8.43 39.10
C ASN A 970 1.58 -9.81 38.83
N GLY A 971 2.27 -10.88 39.21
CA GLY A 971 1.83 -12.26 39.03
C GLY A 971 1.81 -12.73 37.57
N ALA A 972 0.85 -13.57 37.21
CA ALA A 972 0.63 -14.01 35.84
C ALA A 972 -0.87 -14.21 35.57
N ILE A 973 -1.28 -13.93 34.34
CA ILE A 973 -2.65 -14.16 33.89
C ILE A 973 -2.65 -15.18 32.75
N ASN A 974 -3.48 -16.21 32.86
CA ASN A 974 -3.75 -17.13 31.77
C ASN A 974 -4.82 -16.53 30.85
N VAL A 975 -4.53 -16.52 29.55
CA VAL A 975 -5.43 -16.07 28.49
C VAL A 975 -5.88 -17.29 27.70
N LYS A 976 -7.19 -17.55 27.66
CA LYS A 976 -7.82 -18.60 26.85
C LYS A 976 -8.62 -17.95 25.73
N LEU A 977 -8.40 -18.35 24.48
CA LEU A 977 -9.12 -17.85 23.31
C LEU A 977 -10.17 -18.83 22.81
N TYR A 978 -11.31 -18.31 22.35
CA TYR A 978 -12.46 -19.09 21.89
C TYR A 978 -12.90 -18.65 20.49
N GLN A 979 -13.38 -19.60 19.68
CA GLN A 979 -13.74 -19.32 18.28
C GLN A 979 -15.01 -18.45 18.15
N THR A 980 -15.93 -18.58 19.11
CA THR A 980 -17.20 -17.87 19.12
C THR A 980 -17.72 -17.75 20.55
N LEU A 981 -18.62 -16.78 20.76
CA LEU A 981 -19.37 -16.65 21.99
C LEU A 981 -20.66 -17.48 21.88
N TYR A 982 -20.56 -18.79 22.12
CA TYR A 982 -21.68 -19.73 21.98
C TYR A 982 -21.77 -20.72 23.15
N VAL A 983 -22.93 -20.76 23.80
CA VAL A 983 -23.19 -21.57 25.00
C VAL A 983 -22.94 -23.06 24.82
N LYS A 984 -23.12 -23.63 23.60
CA LYS A 984 -22.89 -25.07 23.37
C LYS A 984 -21.46 -25.43 22.94
N ARG A 985 -20.63 -24.46 22.56
CA ARG A 985 -19.22 -24.68 22.13
C ARG A 985 -18.29 -23.75 22.90
N GLN A 986 -17.85 -24.20 24.07
CA GLN A 986 -17.01 -23.43 25.01
C GLN A 986 -15.61 -24.03 25.20
N LYS A 987 -15.07 -24.69 24.18
CA LYS A 987 -13.71 -25.23 24.22
C LYS A 987 -12.73 -24.17 23.71
N PRO A 988 -11.67 -23.80 24.47
CA PRO A 988 -10.68 -22.86 23.96
C PRO A 988 -9.85 -23.51 22.86
N PHE A 989 -9.54 -22.76 21.81
CA PHE A 989 -8.67 -23.23 20.72
C PHE A 989 -7.18 -22.93 21.01
N TYR A 990 -6.91 -21.97 21.91
CA TYR A 990 -5.57 -21.60 22.30
C TYR A 990 -5.55 -21.05 23.74
N GLN A 991 -4.45 -21.27 24.44
CA GLN A 991 -4.22 -20.68 25.75
C GLN A 991 -2.73 -20.39 25.99
N ILE A 992 -2.44 -19.32 26.72
CA ILE A 992 -1.07 -18.92 27.07
C ILE A 992 -1.05 -18.22 28.44
N ASN A 993 0.08 -18.29 29.14
CA ASN A 993 0.32 -17.52 30.35
C ASN A 993 1.11 -16.25 30.01
N ILE A 994 0.62 -15.11 30.46
CA ILE A 994 1.30 -13.82 30.36
C ILE A 994 1.81 -13.47 31.76
N ALA A 995 3.12 -13.38 31.93
CA ALA A 995 3.79 -13.11 33.20
C ALA A 995 4.06 -11.61 33.39
N THR A 996 4.42 -11.20 34.62
CA THR A 996 4.85 -9.84 34.96
C THR A 996 5.77 -9.23 33.90
N GLY A 997 5.44 -8.01 33.46
CA GLY A 997 6.17 -7.25 32.46
C GLY A 997 5.77 -7.56 31.01
N GLN A 998 5.15 -8.71 30.75
CA GLN A 998 4.69 -9.08 29.40
C GLN A 998 3.38 -8.38 29.04
N VAL A 999 3.16 -8.25 27.73
CA VAL A 999 2.02 -7.54 27.14
C VAL A 999 1.32 -8.47 26.16
N THR A 1000 -0.01 -8.47 26.17
CA THR A 1000 -0.86 -9.11 25.17
C THR A 1000 -1.84 -8.08 24.58
N TRP A 1001 -2.55 -8.47 23.52
CA TRP A 1001 -3.30 -7.54 22.70
C TRP A 1001 -4.56 -8.16 22.09
N LEU A 1002 -5.50 -7.31 21.70
CA LEU A 1002 -6.66 -7.67 20.89
C LEU A 1002 -6.97 -6.58 19.87
N SER A 1003 -7.55 -7.01 18.76
CA SER A 1003 -7.95 -6.13 17.65
C SER A 1003 -9.23 -6.65 17.00
N PRO A 1004 -9.94 -5.86 16.19
CA PRO A 1004 -11.13 -6.32 15.50
C PRO A 1004 -10.87 -7.62 14.70
N GLY A 1005 -11.54 -8.71 15.10
CA GLY A 1005 -11.43 -10.03 14.48
C GLY A 1005 -10.33 -10.94 15.03
N LEU A 1006 -9.46 -10.47 15.94
CA LEU A 1006 -8.39 -11.26 16.56
C LEU A 1006 -8.35 -11.08 18.08
N ASN A 1007 -8.26 -12.18 18.82
CA ASN A 1007 -8.19 -12.26 20.28
C ASN A 1007 -9.42 -11.62 21.01
N GLN A 1008 -10.54 -11.46 20.30
CA GLN A 1008 -11.71 -10.73 20.80
C GLN A 1008 -12.49 -11.51 21.84
N ILE A 1009 -12.54 -12.85 21.70
CA ILE A 1009 -13.36 -13.73 22.53
C ILE A 1009 -12.42 -14.53 23.42
N HIS A 1010 -12.37 -14.17 24.69
CA HIS A 1010 -11.38 -14.72 25.61
C HIS A 1010 -11.91 -14.88 27.04
N LYS A 1011 -11.12 -15.60 27.83
CA LYS A 1011 -11.24 -15.73 29.28
C LYS A 1011 -9.88 -15.49 29.92
N LEU A 1012 -9.87 -14.71 30.99
CA LEU A 1012 -8.70 -14.42 31.80
C LEU A 1012 -8.82 -15.15 33.14
N GLU A 1013 -7.73 -15.75 33.62
CA GLU A 1013 -7.72 -16.49 34.88
C GLU A 1013 -6.36 -16.34 35.56
N ASN A 1014 -6.36 -15.95 36.83
CA ASN A 1014 -5.16 -15.98 37.65
C ASN A 1014 -4.92 -17.42 38.12
N ILE A 1015 -3.98 -18.09 37.46
CA ILE A 1015 -3.57 -19.45 37.79
C ILE A 1015 -2.40 -19.49 38.79
N THR A 1016 -1.84 -18.34 39.17
CA THR A 1016 -0.69 -18.29 40.08
C THR A 1016 -1.12 -18.68 41.48
N PRO A 1017 -0.54 -19.75 42.06
CA PRO A 1017 -0.88 -20.15 43.43
C PRO A 1017 -0.44 -19.06 44.40
N ASN A 1018 -1.33 -18.67 45.33
CA ASN A 1018 -1.02 -17.79 46.45
C ASN A 1018 -0.44 -16.41 46.08
N GLN A 1019 -0.73 -15.89 44.90
CA GLN A 1019 -0.35 -14.52 44.53
C GLN A 1019 -1.46 -13.85 43.71
N THR A 1020 -1.83 -12.63 44.08
CA THR A 1020 -2.75 -11.80 43.30
C THR A 1020 -2.09 -11.33 42.01
N CYS A 1021 -2.73 -11.60 40.87
CA CYS A 1021 -2.32 -11.03 39.60
C CYS A 1021 -2.93 -9.63 39.44
N ILE A 1022 -2.15 -8.70 38.91
CA ILE A 1022 -2.57 -7.32 38.66
C ILE A 1022 -2.22 -6.98 37.22
N THR A 1023 -3.18 -6.48 36.46
CA THR A 1023 -3.01 -6.11 35.05
C THR A 1023 -3.46 -4.69 34.80
N ILE A 1024 -2.78 -3.93 33.95
CA ILE A 1024 -3.36 -2.72 33.32
C ILE A 1024 -3.88 -3.08 31.92
N GLN A 1025 -5.07 -2.63 31.63
CA GLN A 1025 -5.73 -2.78 30.35
C GLN A 1025 -6.07 -1.40 29.79
N ALA A 1026 -5.80 -1.22 28.50
CA ALA A 1026 -6.14 -0.01 27.76
C ALA A 1026 -6.96 -0.40 26.54
N TYR A 1027 -8.09 0.30 26.32
CA TYR A 1027 -9.04 -0.01 25.27
C TYR A 1027 -9.38 1.23 24.42
N GLU A 1028 -9.68 0.99 23.15
CA GLU A 1028 -10.18 2.00 22.23
C GLU A 1028 -11.20 1.41 21.26
N TYR A 1029 -12.31 2.11 21.02
CA TYR A 1029 -13.26 1.77 19.97
C TYR A 1029 -12.64 1.96 18.59
N ARG A 1030 -13.27 1.34 17.60
CA ARG A 1030 -12.94 1.65 16.22
C ARG A 1030 -13.47 3.03 15.87
N SER A 1031 -12.66 3.82 15.18
CA SER A 1031 -13.05 5.15 14.70
C SER A 1031 -14.12 5.15 13.59
N ASP A 1032 -14.49 3.97 13.07
CA ASP A 1032 -15.47 3.78 11.99
C ASP A 1032 -16.84 3.23 12.44
N GLU A 1033 -17.06 3.01 13.74
CA GLU A 1033 -18.37 2.61 14.26
C GLU A 1033 -19.29 3.82 14.47
N VAL A 1034 -20.50 3.77 13.89
CA VAL A 1034 -21.52 4.82 13.99
C VAL A 1034 -22.23 4.80 15.36
N SER A 1035 -22.02 3.72 16.14
CA SER A 1035 -22.55 3.54 17.49
C SER A 1035 -21.57 2.70 18.32
N ASN A 1036 -21.00 3.31 19.36
CA ASN A 1036 -20.15 2.61 20.32
C ASN A 1036 -21.02 1.67 21.16
N TYR A 1037 -20.75 0.36 21.12
CA TYR A 1037 -21.41 -0.59 22.02
C TYR A 1037 -20.74 -0.49 23.40
N GLU A 1038 -21.41 0.19 24.34
CA GLU A 1038 -20.91 0.49 25.70
C GLU A 1038 -20.73 -0.74 26.60
N PHE A 1039 -21.22 -1.88 26.14
CA PHE A 1039 -21.22 -3.13 26.87
C PHE A 1039 -20.33 -4.16 26.17
N PHE A 1040 -20.09 -5.28 26.85
CA PHE A 1040 -19.62 -6.49 26.19
C PHE A 1040 -20.48 -7.68 26.58
N ASP A 1041 -20.55 -8.68 25.69
CA ASP A 1041 -21.38 -9.85 25.89
C ASP A 1041 -20.53 -10.98 26.50
N TYR A 1042 -21.12 -11.74 27.43
CA TYR A 1042 -20.46 -12.84 28.12
C TYR A 1042 -21.38 -14.04 28.33
N ILE A 1043 -20.80 -15.23 28.43
CA ILE A 1043 -21.51 -16.43 28.85
C ILE A 1043 -21.55 -16.45 30.38
N ASN A 1044 -22.73 -16.59 30.96
CA ASN A 1044 -22.90 -16.64 32.42
C ASN A 1044 -22.16 -17.84 33.07
N ASN A 1045 -22.03 -17.82 34.39
CA ASN A 1045 -21.34 -18.88 35.13
C ASN A 1045 -21.99 -20.27 34.99
N ASP A 1046 -23.29 -20.34 34.71
CA ASP A 1046 -23.99 -21.61 34.47
C ASP A 1046 -23.75 -22.15 33.05
N GLY A 1047 -23.11 -21.37 32.18
CA GLY A 1047 -22.74 -21.78 30.82
C GLY A 1047 -23.92 -21.89 29.85
N ASN A 1048 -25.10 -21.37 30.19
CA ASN A 1048 -26.35 -21.65 29.50
C ASN A 1048 -26.99 -20.44 28.80
N GLU A 1049 -26.52 -19.23 29.06
CA GLU A 1049 -27.06 -17.99 28.47
C GLU A 1049 -25.94 -16.96 28.20
N ILE A 1050 -26.17 -16.13 27.19
CA ILE A 1050 -25.34 -14.95 26.90
C ILE A 1050 -26.02 -13.74 27.57
N ARG A 1051 -25.25 -13.00 28.36
CA ARG A 1051 -25.68 -11.80 29.06
C ARG A 1051 -24.81 -10.61 28.67
N ARG A 1052 -25.33 -9.42 28.95
CA ARG A 1052 -24.64 -8.15 28.74
C ARG A 1052 -23.93 -7.73 30.02
N PHE A 1053 -22.66 -7.36 29.91
CA PHE A 1053 -21.86 -6.84 31.01
C PHE A 1053 -21.72 -5.32 30.92
N ASP A 1054 -21.99 -4.65 32.04
CA ASP A 1054 -21.75 -3.23 32.22
C ASP A 1054 -20.37 -3.00 32.87
N PRO A 1055 -19.42 -2.36 32.17
CA PRO A 1055 -18.05 -2.15 32.63
C PRO A 1055 -17.90 -1.04 33.68
N VAL A 1056 -18.81 -1.00 34.66
CA VAL A 1056 -18.75 -0.06 35.79
C VAL A 1056 -17.49 -0.29 36.64
N SER A 1057 -16.81 0.81 36.94
CA SER A 1057 -15.67 0.86 37.85
C SER A 1057 -16.08 0.51 39.28
N ASP A 1058 -15.21 -0.20 40.01
CA ASP A 1058 -15.42 -0.42 41.44
C ASP A 1058 -15.01 0.82 42.27
N ILE A 1059 -13.99 1.56 41.81
CA ILE A 1059 -13.45 2.80 42.42
C ILE A 1059 -12.41 3.46 41.47
N ASP A 1060 -12.19 4.76 41.63
CA ASP A 1060 -11.08 5.49 41.00
C ASP A 1060 -9.73 5.18 41.68
N TYR A 1061 -8.64 5.20 40.91
CA TYR A 1061 -7.29 4.87 41.37
C TYR A 1061 -6.81 5.70 42.57
N PHE A 1062 -7.05 7.02 42.61
CA PHE A 1062 -6.53 7.85 43.70
C PHE A 1062 -7.22 7.54 45.03
N GLN A 1063 -8.53 7.27 44.98
CA GLN A 1063 -9.28 6.84 46.16
C GLN A 1063 -8.84 5.43 46.59
N PHE A 1064 -8.63 4.53 45.64
CA PHE A 1064 -8.12 3.18 45.91
C PHE A 1064 -6.75 3.20 46.57
N LYS A 1065 -5.79 3.97 46.02
CA LYS A 1065 -4.43 4.13 46.58
C LYS A 1065 -4.50 4.59 48.03
N LYS A 1066 -5.35 5.57 48.32
CA LYS A 1066 -5.55 6.07 49.69
C LYS A 1066 -6.06 4.99 50.64
N ILE A 1067 -7.07 4.21 50.24
CA ILE A 1067 -7.59 3.10 51.05
C ILE A 1067 -6.49 2.06 51.30
N MET A 1068 -5.73 1.65 50.28
CA MET A 1068 -4.64 0.70 50.44
C MET A 1068 -3.54 1.22 51.37
N MET A 1069 -3.24 2.52 51.31
CA MET A 1069 -2.27 3.16 52.19
C MET A 1069 -2.75 3.20 53.64
N ASP A 1070 -4.04 3.49 53.86
CA ASP A 1070 -4.66 3.48 55.18
C ASP A 1070 -4.69 2.05 55.77
N GLU A 1071 -5.04 1.03 54.97
CA GLU A 1071 -5.01 -0.37 55.42
C GLU A 1071 -3.58 -0.84 55.76
N TRP A 1072 -2.60 -0.49 54.92
CA TRP A 1072 -1.18 -0.82 55.12
C TRP A 1072 -0.61 -0.20 56.40
N ASN A 1073 -0.87 1.09 56.63
CA ASN A 1073 -0.36 1.81 57.80
C ASN A 1073 -0.98 1.30 59.12
N ASN A 1074 -2.23 0.86 59.06
CA ASN A 1074 -2.92 0.27 60.21
C ASN A 1074 -2.58 -1.21 60.42
N LYS A 1075 -1.69 -1.80 59.59
CA LYS A 1075 -1.26 -3.20 59.63
C LYS A 1075 -2.44 -4.17 59.64
N LEU A 1076 -3.43 -3.89 58.79
CA LEU A 1076 -4.54 -4.82 58.51
C LEU A 1076 -4.00 -6.11 57.91
#